data_AF-A0A024VFS6-F1
#
_entry.id   AF-A0A024VFS6-F1
#
_cell.length_a   1.000
_cell.length_b   1.000
_cell.length_c   1.000
_cell.angle_alpha   90.00
_cell.angle_beta   90.00
_cell.angle_gamma   90.00
#
_symmetry.space_group_name_H-M   'P 1'
#
loop_
_entity.id
_entity.type
_entity.pdbx_description
1 polymer ?
#
loop_
_entity_poly.entity_id
_entity_poly.type
_entity_poly.pdbx_seq_one_letter_code
_entity_poly.pdbx_strand_id
1 'polypeptide(L)'
;MIKLFSSKRYNNNNKILLFCLVILILYKYTYSLHNRWNKNNNVYLSNGKVKREKRNGRGKLYILNRYVRNDIIKPHKNIIKNIFRLKLVNGSTKNVELENYRNIGIIAHIDAGKTTTTERILYYTNVIKKIGEVHEGLSTMDYLDIEREKGITINAAVTTCYWNGSEKNLEDYRINIIDTPGHVDFTAEVEKSLRVLDGGVVVFDSSEGVESQSETVWKQANQYNISRIIFLNKLDKVGANFEGCIEEIKRKLNKKILILYVPVFEMSKFISTIDILKEKMIVYKNAHDFIFEDIPKEHYNLFLKYKNLLFEQIAENFNSFLDNYLNDKAMNIQEIEYYIRKLVVEEKYNVVMCGSALKNKNVQMLLDMVVKYLPSPIDSIKNYKKQIIYIHDVNRRGEKIVPANSESNLKKEKVMLKKNINKGEEHNVENKIPAHEINKDSMNIKKGTTESDTSSSTCVADSNNISGPNNISSERSQNNMKDDQINYQDSISDELNESNIKNYKRKMVGLIYKIMNDQHLGNINYVRIYEGQINRGEFIYNNRTKKSEKISKIFFIHSSEKYELENAKAGDIVGLVGLKDTQIGDTLSNVFLRAELKRIKDIPPIISYYIYNKNKNEYEKLINALIKIKKEDHSFFYHINQDTKDLLISGVGELHLQIIINKIEKDFNIPIIYGKPQISYKETFVESVKARGKYIKQSGGRGQYGDVHIEIEPMYNYNEQEDEEGEQTDQEQNGVDEKEKKEQKYIEQDIDNNSMNINTSEVNNNIIIKNEITCGAIPSVYFDAIYTGIREQCNMGILFNSPVINIVVRIVDGSFHPVDSNEHAFKLAAGLAIKEAAKKTSIRLLEPIMNLNVTVPTEYLGDVISDLVKKRGKIQHIDESDEFTKEITARAPMASVLSYVSDLRKITKGRGKNEYINISHLFIY
;
A
#
# COMPACT_ATOMS: atom_id res chain seq x y z
N MET A 1 17.18 -52.58 -33.38
CA MET A 1 17.12 -51.33 -32.58
C MET A 1 17.80 -50.16 -33.29
N ILE A 2 19.07 -49.82 -33.05
CA ILE A 2 19.69 -48.58 -33.58
C ILE A 2 19.55 -48.46 -35.12
N LYS A 3 19.86 -49.54 -35.87
CA LYS A 3 19.69 -49.61 -37.34
C LYS A 3 18.26 -49.38 -37.87
N LEU A 4 17.22 -49.54 -37.04
CA LEU A 4 15.83 -49.21 -37.42
C LEU A 4 15.54 -47.71 -37.21
N PHE A 5 16.02 -47.14 -36.10
CA PHE A 5 15.85 -45.71 -35.80
C PHE A 5 16.58 -44.81 -36.80
N SER A 6 17.75 -45.22 -37.28
CA SER A 6 18.55 -44.50 -38.28
C SER A 6 17.97 -44.56 -39.71
N SER A 7 16.91 -45.36 -39.96
CA SER A 7 16.29 -45.43 -41.29
C SER A 7 15.53 -44.15 -41.64
N LYS A 8 15.76 -43.61 -42.84
CA LYS A 8 14.96 -42.49 -43.41
C LYS A 8 13.57 -42.92 -43.90
N ARG A 9 13.26 -44.22 -44.00
CA ARG A 9 11.98 -44.73 -44.56
C ARG A 9 10.77 -44.66 -43.61
N TYR A 10 10.94 -44.21 -42.36
CA TYR A 10 9.84 -44.14 -41.39
C TYR A 10 9.56 -42.71 -40.93
N ASN A 11 8.30 -42.29 -41.06
CA ASN A 11 7.81 -41.00 -40.59
C ASN A 11 7.79 -40.93 -39.05
N ASN A 12 7.90 -39.73 -38.47
CA ASN A 12 8.23 -39.56 -37.04
C ASN A 12 7.24 -40.25 -36.08
N ASN A 13 5.93 -40.19 -36.35
CA ASN A 13 4.91 -40.83 -35.51
C ASN A 13 5.11 -42.35 -35.40
N ASN A 14 5.57 -43.01 -36.46
CA ASN A 14 5.83 -44.46 -36.46
C ASN A 14 7.08 -44.81 -35.65
N LYS A 15 8.07 -43.91 -35.57
CA LYS A 15 9.24 -44.07 -34.68
C LYS A 15 8.86 -43.92 -33.20
N ILE A 16 7.94 -43.00 -32.88
CA ILE A 16 7.39 -42.82 -31.54
C ILE A 16 6.58 -44.06 -31.13
N LEU A 17 5.69 -44.56 -31.99
CA LEU A 17 4.89 -45.76 -31.71
C LEU A 17 5.77 -46.99 -31.43
N LEU A 18 6.82 -47.19 -32.24
CA LEU A 18 7.80 -48.26 -32.04
C LEU A 18 8.57 -48.12 -30.72
N PHE A 19 8.88 -46.90 -30.29
CA PHE A 19 9.54 -46.62 -29.00
C PHE A 19 8.65 -46.99 -27.80
N CYS A 20 7.38 -46.57 -27.82
CA CYS A 20 6.40 -46.90 -26.79
C CYS A 20 6.19 -48.43 -26.65
N LEU A 21 6.12 -49.13 -27.79
CA LEU A 21 5.93 -50.58 -27.81
C LEU A 21 7.15 -51.34 -27.24
N VAL A 22 8.37 -50.82 -27.45
CA VAL A 22 9.59 -51.35 -26.83
C VAL A 22 9.64 -51.10 -25.32
N ILE A 23 9.20 -49.93 -24.84
CA ILE A 23 9.11 -49.64 -23.40
C ILE A 23 8.12 -50.59 -22.71
N LEU A 24 6.97 -50.89 -23.34
CA LEU A 24 6.00 -51.86 -22.81
C LEU A 24 6.58 -53.28 -22.69
N ILE A 25 7.38 -53.73 -23.66
CA ILE A 25 8.07 -55.02 -23.61
C ILE A 25 9.08 -55.07 -22.45
N LEU A 26 9.92 -54.03 -22.31
CA LEU A 26 10.89 -53.92 -21.23
C LEU A 26 10.22 -53.91 -19.85
N TYR A 27 9.16 -53.12 -19.69
CA TYR A 27 8.38 -53.05 -18.45
C TYR A 27 7.83 -54.43 -18.06
N LYS A 28 7.19 -55.13 -19.01
CA LYS A 28 6.64 -56.48 -18.81
C LYS A 28 7.72 -57.49 -18.40
N TYR A 29 8.93 -57.37 -18.95
CA TYR A 29 10.07 -58.21 -18.59
C TYR A 29 10.60 -57.92 -17.17
N THR A 30 10.75 -56.63 -16.80
CA THR A 30 11.17 -56.24 -15.45
C THR A 30 10.16 -56.61 -14.37
N TYR A 31 8.86 -56.54 -14.67
CA TYR A 31 7.80 -56.93 -13.76
C TYR A 31 7.79 -58.46 -13.50
N SER A 32 8.04 -59.26 -14.55
CA SER A 32 8.21 -60.71 -14.43
C SER A 32 9.41 -61.10 -13.55
N LEU A 33 10.54 -60.39 -13.68
CA LEU A 33 11.71 -60.57 -12.83
C LEU A 33 11.43 -60.20 -11.37
N HIS A 34 10.76 -59.08 -11.11
CA HIS A 34 10.43 -58.65 -9.74
C HIS A 34 9.52 -59.65 -9.01
N ASN A 35 8.48 -60.15 -9.68
CA ASN A 35 7.57 -61.14 -9.10
C ASN A 35 8.21 -62.53 -8.91
N ARG A 36 9.27 -62.87 -9.65
CA ARG A 36 10.10 -64.05 -9.35
C ARG A 36 11.00 -63.86 -8.13
N TRP A 37 11.41 -62.63 -7.81
CA TRP A 37 12.34 -62.35 -6.71
C TRP A 37 11.63 -62.29 -5.34
N ASN A 38 10.45 -61.66 -5.28
CA ASN A 38 9.68 -61.54 -4.04
C ASN A 38 9.09 -62.88 -3.52
N LYS A 39 9.07 -63.93 -4.35
CA LYS A 39 8.51 -65.25 -3.95
C LYS A 39 9.42 -66.09 -3.05
N ASN A 40 10.71 -65.73 -2.91
CA ASN A 40 11.72 -66.57 -2.25
C ASN A 40 12.32 -66.00 -0.95
N ASN A 41 11.95 -64.79 -0.51
CA ASN A 41 12.51 -64.19 0.71
C ASN A 41 11.45 -63.45 1.53
N ASN A 42 11.10 -63.99 2.70
CA ASN A 42 10.28 -63.31 3.69
C ASN A 42 11.10 -62.20 4.38
N VAL A 43 10.71 -60.94 4.22
CA VAL A 43 11.32 -59.80 4.95
C VAL A 43 10.23 -58.92 5.53
N TYR A 44 10.13 -58.91 6.86
CA TYR A 44 9.28 -57.96 7.59
C TYR A 44 10.06 -56.66 7.85
N LEU A 45 9.37 -55.52 7.76
CA LEU A 45 9.87 -54.20 8.14
C LEU A 45 9.19 -53.74 9.43
N SER A 46 9.97 -53.46 10.47
CA SER A 46 9.49 -52.85 11.72
C SER A 46 10.03 -51.42 11.88
N ASN A 47 9.19 -50.53 12.41
CA ASN A 47 9.54 -49.15 12.73
C ASN A 47 9.78 -49.04 14.25
N GLY A 48 10.98 -48.64 14.68
CA GLY A 48 11.26 -48.43 16.12
C GLY A 48 12.67 -47.94 16.42
N LYS A 49 12.81 -47.04 17.41
CA LYS A 49 14.10 -46.55 17.92
C LYS A 49 14.63 -47.50 19.00
N VAL A 50 15.93 -47.83 18.99
CA VAL A 50 16.60 -48.51 20.11
C VAL A 50 17.97 -47.88 20.40
N LYS A 51 18.38 -47.85 21.67
CA LYS A 51 19.66 -47.30 22.17
C LYS A 51 20.86 -48.18 21.80
N ARG A 52 22.08 -47.65 21.96
CA ARG A 52 23.33 -48.44 22.00
C ARG A 52 23.49 -49.11 23.36
N GLU A 53 23.86 -50.39 23.38
CA GLU A 53 24.62 -50.98 24.47
C GLU A 53 25.58 -52.08 23.95
N LYS A 54 26.35 -52.75 24.82
CA LYS A 54 27.67 -53.33 24.48
C LYS A 54 27.69 -54.85 24.22
N ARG A 55 28.60 -55.26 23.30
CA ARG A 55 29.54 -56.44 23.31
C ARG A 55 29.12 -57.74 24.04
N ASN A 56 29.33 -58.97 23.53
CA ASN A 56 30.15 -59.52 22.42
C ASN A 56 29.52 -60.85 21.95
N GLY A 57 29.65 -61.28 20.67
CA GLY A 57 29.14 -62.61 20.29
C GLY A 57 29.07 -63.04 18.80
N ARG A 58 30.12 -62.84 18.00
CA ARG A 58 30.34 -63.49 16.67
C ARG A 58 29.12 -63.68 15.73
N GLY A 59 28.75 -62.63 15.00
CA GLY A 59 28.02 -62.73 13.73
C GLY A 59 28.69 -61.85 12.66
N LYS A 60 28.95 -62.38 11.45
CA LYS A 60 29.61 -61.60 10.37
C LYS A 60 28.65 -60.61 9.72
N LEU A 61 28.71 -59.35 10.12
CA LEU A 61 28.03 -58.25 9.42
C LEU A 61 28.84 -57.83 8.19
N TYR A 62 28.30 -58.05 6.98
CA TYR A 62 28.90 -57.52 5.76
C TYR A 62 28.64 -56.01 5.64
N ILE A 63 29.71 -55.21 5.76
CA ILE A 63 29.66 -53.78 5.47
C ILE A 63 29.55 -53.61 3.95
N LEU A 64 28.33 -53.40 3.46
CA LEU A 64 28.08 -53.15 2.04
C LEU A 64 28.55 -51.74 1.69
N ASN A 65 29.60 -51.64 0.87
CA ASN A 65 30.37 -50.42 0.66
C ASN A 65 29.50 -49.30 0.02
N ARG A 66 29.76 -48.05 0.39
CA ARG A 66 28.80 -46.91 0.36
C ARG A 66 28.46 -46.36 -1.04
N TYR A 67 28.85 -47.03 -2.11
CA TYR A 67 28.90 -46.47 -3.47
C TYR A 67 27.84 -46.97 -4.47
N VAL A 68 27.03 -47.98 -4.15
CA VAL A 68 26.11 -48.62 -5.14
C VAL A 68 24.65 -48.16 -5.03
N ARG A 69 24.33 -47.18 -4.17
CA ARG A 69 22.92 -46.78 -3.88
C ARG A 69 22.43 -45.50 -4.58
N ASN A 70 23.28 -44.80 -5.33
CA ASN A 70 22.99 -43.43 -5.77
C ASN A 70 22.41 -43.27 -7.19
N ASP A 71 22.77 -44.11 -8.16
CA ASP A 71 22.60 -43.72 -9.57
C ASP A 71 21.51 -44.47 -10.35
N ILE A 72 20.90 -45.51 -9.76
CA ILE A 72 19.76 -46.24 -10.36
C ILE A 72 18.39 -45.65 -9.95
N ILE A 73 18.31 -44.89 -8.84
CA ILE A 73 17.05 -44.31 -8.33
C ILE A 73 16.88 -42.82 -8.71
N LYS A 74 17.96 -42.12 -9.08
CA LYS A 74 17.91 -40.73 -9.57
C LYS A 74 17.11 -40.49 -10.87
N PRO A 75 17.06 -41.42 -11.86
CA PRO A 75 16.31 -41.19 -13.10
C PRO A 75 14.84 -40.89 -12.82
N HIS A 76 14.16 -41.69 -11.99
CA HIS A 76 12.73 -41.49 -11.75
C HIS A 76 12.41 -40.18 -11.03
N LYS A 77 13.19 -39.72 -10.04
CA LYS A 77 12.90 -38.41 -9.41
C LYS A 77 13.10 -37.24 -10.38
N ASN A 78 14.16 -37.24 -11.20
CA ASN A 78 14.39 -36.15 -12.16
C ASN A 78 13.48 -36.25 -13.39
N ILE A 79 13.12 -37.44 -13.86
CA ILE A 79 12.18 -37.63 -14.97
C ILE A 79 10.75 -37.32 -14.51
N ILE A 80 10.32 -37.74 -13.32
CA ILE A 80 9.02 -37.34 -12.77
C ILE A 80 9.00 -35.83 -12.50
N LYS A 81 10.07 -35.24 -11.92
CA LYS A 81 10.15 -33.77 -11.74
C LYS A 81 10.16 -33.03 -13.07
N ASN A 82 10.81 -33.54 -14.12
CA ASN A 82 10.79 -32.92 -15.45
C ASN A 82 9.47 -33.15 -16.20
N ILE A 83 8.78 -34.28 -16.02
CA ILE A 83 7.43 -34.51 -16.57
C ILE A 83 6.39 -33.67 -15.83
N PHE A 84 6.53 -33.47 -14.51
CA PHE A 84 5.76 -32.48 -13.77
C PHE A 84 6.08 -31.06 -14.24
N ARG A 85 7.36 -30.72 -14.44
CA ARG A 85 7.76 -29.41 -14.97
C ARG A 85 7.23 -29.19 -16.38
N LEU A 86 7.21 -30.20 -17.25
CA LEU A 86 6.59 -30.14 -18.58
C LEU A 86 5.06 -30.02 -18.48
N LYS A 87 4.39 -30.74 -17.56
CA LYS A 87 2.94 -30.58 -17.34
C LYS A 87 2.55 -29.24 -16.70
N LEU A 88 3.40 -28.68 -15.84
CA LEU A 88 3.19 -27.37 -15.23
C LEU A 88 3.51 -26.24 -16.21
N VAL A 89 4.57 -26.35 -17.01
CA VAL A 89 4.83 -25.47 -18.16
C VAL A 89 3.63 -25.48 -19.11
N ASN A 90 3.14 -26.66 -19.52
CA ASN A 90 1.95 -26.79 -20.35
C ASN A 90 0.65 -26.31 -19.67
N GLY A 91 0.62 -26.22 -18.33
CA GLY A 91 -0.48 -25.64 -17.57
C GLY A 91 -0.44 -24.11 -17.57
N SER A 92 0.76 -23.53 -17.35
CA SER A 92 1.00 -22.08 -17.43
C SER A 92 0.93 -21.51 -18.86
N THR A 93 0.93 -22.37 -19.89
CA THR A 93 0.79 -21.97 -21.29
C THR A 93 -0.58 -22.28 -21.89
N LYS A 94 -1.65 -22.35 -21.07
CA LYS A 94 -3.00 -22.14 -21.60
C LYS A 94 -3.11 -20.69 -22.10
N ASN A 95 -3.18 -20.52 -23.43
CA ASN A 95 -3.49 -19.23 -24.04
C ASN A 95 -4.96 -18.89 -23.76
N VAL A 96 -5.20 -18.21 -22.64
CA VAL A 96 -6.48 -17.64 -22.26
C VAL A 96 -6.56 -16.21 -22.82
N GLU A 97 -7.72 -15.82 -23.35
CA GLU A 97 -7.95 -14.45 -23.84
C GLU A 97 -8.14 -13.47 -22.66
N LEU A 98 -7.89 -12.17 -22.90
CA LEU A 98 -7.82 -11.18 -21.81
C LEU A 98 -9.19 -10.94 -21.15
N GLU A 99 -10.25 -11.10 -21.93
CA GLU A 99 -11.66 -11.19 -21.56
C GLU A 99 -11.92 -12.23 -20.47
N ASN A 100 -11.15 -13.32 -20.48
CA ASN A 100 -11.25 -14.45 -19.56
C ASN A 100 -10.22 -14.38 -18.40
N TYR A 101 -9.58 -13.23 -18.17
CA TYR A 101 -8.75 -12.98 -17.00
C TYR A 101 -9.60 -12.40 -15.85
N ARG A 102 -9.36 -12.85 -14.62
CA ARG A 102 -9.94 -12.27 -13.39
C ARG A 102 -8.81 -12.01 -12.40
N ASN A 103 -8.50 -10.75 -12.11
CA ASN A 103 -7.52 -10.41 -11.07
C ASN A 103 -8.29 -10.03 -9.82
N ILE A 104 -8.32 -10.93 -8.83
CA ILE A 104 -9.22 -10.84 -7.67
C ILE A 104 -8.49 -10.84 -6.33
N GLY A 105 -8.99 -10.02 -5.41
CA GLY A 105 -8.62 -10.09 -4.00
C GLY A 105 -9.62 -10.93 -3.22
N ILE A 106 -9.15 -11.75 -2.29
CA ILE A 106 -10.00 -12.26 -1.21
C ILE A 106 -9.81 -11.33 -0.01
N ILE A 107 -10.89 -10.66 0.38
CA ILE A 107 -10.93 -9.46 1.23
C ILE A 107 -11.80 -9.79 2.44
N ALA A 108 -11.33 -9.62 3.67
CA ALA A 108 -12.13 -9.87 4.87
C ALA A 108 -11.52 -9.24 6.13
N HIS A 109 -12.26 -9.26 7.24
CA HIS A 109 -11.68 -9.14 8.58
C HIS A 109 -10.91 -10.43 8.98
N ILE A 110 -10.19 -10.36 10.11
CA ILE A 110 -9.63 -11.49 10.86
C ILE A 110 -10.74 -12.51 11.13
N ASP A 111 -10.37 -13.80 11.17
CA ASP A 111 -11.24 -14.95 11.46
C ASP A 111 -12.49 -15.18 10.60
N ALA A 112 -12.93 -14.25 9.73
CA ALA A 112 -14.05 -14.42 8.80
C ALA A 112 -13.88 -15.57 7.78
N GLY A 113 -12.75 -16.28 7.81
CA GLY A 113 -12.46 -17.48 7.01
C GLY A 113 -11.86 -17.18 5.64
N LYS A 114 -11.21 -16.02 5.50
CA LYS A 114 -10.55 -15.54 4.28
C LYS A 114 -9.57 -16.56 3.71
N THR A 115 -8.53 -16.90 4.47
CA THR A 115 -7.48 -17.86 4.08
C THR A 115 -8.06 -19.25 3.82
N THR A 116 -9.02 -19.70 4.64
CA THR A 116 -9.78 -20.95 4.41
C THR A 116 -10.50 -20.94 3.06
N THR A 117 -11.12 -19.82 2.68
CA THR A 117 -11.80 -19.65 1.38
C THR A 117 -10.80 -19.73 0.23
N THR A 118 -9.67 -19.03 0.36
CA THR A 118 -8.56 -19.07 -0.60
C THR A 118 -7.99 -20.48 -0.76
N GLU A 119 -7.76 -21.23 0.33
CA GLU A 119 -7.28 -22.62 0.24
C GLU A 119 -8.31 -23.57 -0.40
N ARG A 120 -9.61 -23.43 -0.11
CA ARG A 120 -10.64 -24.22 -0.81
C ARG A 120 -10.66 -23.89 -2.31
N ILE A 121 -10.56 -22.62 -2.70
CA ILE A 121 -10.45 -22.23 -4.12
C ILE A 121 -9.24 -22.89 -4.79
N LEU A 122 -8.07 -22.84 -4.16
CA LEU A 122 -6.83 -23.42 -4.69
C LEU A 122 -6.87 -24.97 -4.75
N TYR A 123 -7.66 -25.60 -3.89
CA TYR A 123 -7.95 -27.03 -3.97
C TYR A 123 -8.88 -27.37 -5.15
N TYR A 124 -10.03 -26.69 -5.30
CA TYR A 124 -10.98 -26.97 -6.40
C TYR A 124 -10.39 -26.67 -7.79
N THR A 125 -9.53 -25.65 -7.89
CA THR A 125 -8.78 -25.32 -9.11
C THR A 125 -7.56 -26.23 -9.33
N ASN A 126 -7.40 -27.29 -8.51
CA ASN A 126 -6.36 -28.33 -8.61
C ASN A 126 -4.91 -27.84 -8.45
N VAL A 127 -4.69 -26.63 -7.92
CA VAL A 127 -3.35 -26.13 -7.56
C VAL A 127 -2.80 -26.92 -6.37
N ILE A 128 -3.61 -27.16 -5.34
CA ILE A 128 -3.22 -27.88 -4.13
C ILE A 128 -3.96 -29.23 -4.06
N LYS A 129 -3.24 -30.31 -3.73
CA LYS A 129 -3.77 -31.69 -3.77
C LYS A 129 -4.29 -32.23 -2.43
N LYS A 130 -4.07 -31.49 -1.36
CA LYS A 130 -4.57 -31.73 -0.01
C LYS A 130 -4.96 -30.38 0.56
N ILE A 131 -6.02 -30.35 1.34
CA ILE A 131 -6.43 -29.14 2.04
C ILE A 131 -5.70 -29.16 3.39
N GLY A 132 -5.01 -28.07 3.74
CA GLY A 132 -4.55 -27.84 5.10
C GLY A 132 -5.71 -27.34 5.97
N GLU A 133 -5.62 -27.49 7.28
CA GLU A 133 -6.44 -26.69 8.19
C GLU A 133 -5.56 -25.62 8.84
N VAL A 134 -6.02 -24.36 8.80
CA VAL A 134 -5.29 -23.20 9.33
C VAL A 134 -4.99 -23.41 10.82
N HIS A 135 -5.92 -24.02 11.56
CA HIS A 135 -5.76 -24.36 12.98
C HIS A 135 -4.74 -25.48 13.27
N GLU A 136 -4.34 -26.27 12.27
CA GLU A 136 -3.23 -27.24 12.39
C GLU A 136 -1.87 -26.63 11.98
N GLY A 137 -1.83 -25.36 11.56
CA GLY A 137 -0.62 -24.72 11.04
C GLY A 137 -0.14 -25.31 9.71
N LEU A 138 -1.04 -25.94 8.95
CA LEU A 138 -0.74 -26.60 7.67
C LEU A 138 -1.14 -25.78 6.43
N SER A 139 -1.49 -24.50 6.61
CA SER A 139 -1.87 -23.62 5.52
C SER A 139 -0.71 -23.35 4.55
N THR A 140 -1.06 -23.29 3.26
CA THR A 140 -0.14 -23.32 2.12
C THR A 140 0.18 -21.92 1.59
N MET A 141 -0.68 -20.94 1.88
CA MET A 141 -0.49 -19.52 1.52
C MET A 141 0.31 -18.76 2.59
N ASP A 142 0.07 -19.05 3.87
CA ASP A 142 0.83 -18.49 4.98
C ASP A 142 2.24 -19.09 4.95
N TYR A 143 3.24 -18.27 4.58
CA TYR A 143 4.61 -18.75 4.34
C TYR A 143 5.49 -18.63 5.58
N LEU A 144 5.35 -17.54 6.32
CA LEU A 144 6.15 -17.22 7.50
C LEU A 144 5.65 -18.03 8.71
N ASP A 145 6.59 -18.44 9.59
CA ASP A 145 6.21 -19.14 10.83
C ASP A 145 5.23 -18.32 11.67
N ILE A 146 5.42 -17.00 11.74
CA ILE A 146 4.57 -16.08 12.51
C ILE A 146 3.16 -15.91 11.91
N GLU A 147 2.98 -16.12 10.60
CA GLU A 147 1.63 -16.17 9.99
C GLU A 147 0.87 -17.39 10.52
N ARG A 148 1.54 -18.55 10.57
CA ARG A 148 0.97 -19.81 11.08
C ARG A 148 0.77 -19.82 12.60
N GLU A 149 1.73 -19.30 13.37
CA GLU A 149 1.65 -19.16 14.83
C GLU A 149 0.51 -18.23 15.28
N LYS A 150 0.13 -17.25 14.46
CA LYS A 150 -0.91 -16.26 14.76
C LYS A 150 -2.22 -16.49 14.00
N GLY A 151 -2.27 -17.43 13.06
CA GLY A 151 -3.45 -17.70 12.23
C GLY A 151 -3.83 -16.58 11.25
N ILE A 152 -2.88 -15.70 10.90
CA ILE A 152 -3.14 -14.51 10.07
C ILE A 152 -2.20 -14.40 8.88
N THR A 153 -2.75 -13.99 7.74
CA THR A 153 -1.97 -13.61 6.56
C THR A 153 -1.40 -12.20 6.75
N ILE A 154 -0.07 -12.08 6.64
CA ILE A 154 0.68 -10.83 6.81
C ILE A 154 1.14 -10.32 5.45
N ASN A 155 1.64 -11.22 4.60
CA ASN A 155 2.14 -10.91 3.26
C ASN A 155 1.11 -11.27 2.18
N ALA A 156 0.74 -10.30 1.35
CA ALA A 156 -0.05 -10.60 0.15
C ALA A 156 0.77 -11.48 -0.81
N ALA A 157 0.27 -12.68 -1.10
CA ALA A 157 0.82 -13.63 -2.06
C ALA A 157 -0.05 -13.69 -3.31
N VAL A 158 0.56 -13.88 -4.49
CA VAL A 158 -0.15 -14.01 -5.76
C VAL A 158 -0.11 -15.45 -6.25
N THR A 159 -1.28 -16.00 -6.54
CA THR A 159 -1.42 -17.35 -7.10
C THR A 159 -2.39 -17.33 -8.27
N THR A 160 -1.88 -17.58 -9.48
CA THR A 160 -2.72 -17.88 -10.64
C THR A 160 -3.26 -19.30 -10.56
N CYS A 161 -4.56 -19.45 -10.76
CA CYS A 161 -5.23 -20.72 -10.99
C CYS A 161 -6.13 -20.65 -12.23
N TYR A 162 -6.69 -21.80 -12.63
CA TYR A 162 -7.58 -21.90 -13.79
C TYR A 162 -8.92 -22.52 -13.38
N TRP A 163 -10.01 -22.03 -13.97
CA TRP A 163 -11.37 -22.50 -13.70
C TRP A 163 -12.18 -22.59 -14.99
N ASN A 164 -12.94 -23.68 -15.17
CA ASN A 164 -13.73 -23.94 -16.36
C ASN A 164 -15.22 -24.20 -16.05
N GLY A 165 -15.70 -23.60 -14.95
CA GLY A 165 -17.05 -23.79 -14.43
C GLY A 165 -17.17 -25.02 -13.51
N SER A 166 -18.05 -24.96 -12.51
CA SER A 166 -18.32 -26.06 -11.59
C SER A 166 -18.86 -27.31 -12.31
N GLU A 167 -19.71 -27.08 -13.32
CA GLU A 167 -20.24 -28.09 -14.24
C GLU A 167 -19.27 -28.43 -15.39
N LYS A 168 -18.09 -27.80 -15.44
CA LYS A 168 -17.04 -27.97 -16.48
C LYS A 168 -17.50 -27.61 -17.90
N ASN A 169 -18.50 -26.74 -18.00
CA ASN A 169 -19.18 -26.30 -19.21
C ASN A 169 -18.73 -24.91 -19.71
N LEU A 170 -17.80 -24.24 -19.01
CA LEU A 170 -17.23 -22.96 -19.44
C LEU A 170 -15.85 -23.16 -20.07
N GLU A 171 -15.38 -22.12 -20.78
CA GLU A 171 -14.00 -22.01 -21.23
C GLU A 171 -13.01 -21.91 -20.05
N ASP A 172 -11.72 -22.07 -20.33
CA ASP A 172 -10.66 -21.88 -19.34
C ASP A 172 -10.48 -20.40 -18.97
N TYR A 173 -11.04 -19.99 -17.83
CA TYR A 173 -10.72 -18.70 -17.21
C TYR A 173 -9.40 -18.76 -16.43
N ARG A 174 -8.63 -17.68 -16.49
CA ARG A 174 -7.41 -17.48 -15.70
C ARG A 174 -7.72 -16.55 -14.53
N ILE A 175 -7.67 -17.08 -13.31
CA ILE A 175 -7.92 -16.31 -12.09
C ILE A 175 -6.57 -16.05 -11.42
N ASN A 176 -6.15 -14.79 -11.32
CA ASN A 176 -4.99 -14.36 -10.55
C ASN A 176 -5.49 -13.90 -9.17
N ILE A 177 -5.25 -14.70 -8.12
CA ILE A 177 -5.73 -14.41 -6.76
C ILE A 177 -4.64 -13.68 -5.97
N ILE A 178 -5.02 -12.64 -5.24
CA ILE A 178 -4.22 -11.99 -4.21
C ILE A 178 -4.93 -12.17 -2.85
N ASP A 179 -4.26 -12.82 -1.91
CA ASP A 179 -4.81 -13.04 -0.57
C ASP A 179 -4.46 -11.83 0.32
N THR A 180 -5.42 -10.94 0.62
CA THR A 180 -5.11 -9.68 1.32
C THR A 180 -5.06 -9.88 2.84
N PRO A 181 -4.19 -9.18 3.60
CA PRO A 181 -4.26 -9.20 5.06
C PRO A 181 -5.62 -8.71 5.59
N GLY A 182 -6.12 -9.33 6.67
CA GLY A 182 -7.40 -8.96 7.31
C GLY A 182 -7.28 -8.10 8.57
N HIS A 183 -6.05 -7.80 9.00
CA HIS A 183 -5.73 -7.09 10.24
C HIS A 183 -5.30 -5.65 9.96
N VAL A 184 -5.81 -4.70 10.76
CA VAL A 184 -5.55 -3.24 10.64
C VAL A 184 -4.08 -2.80 10.60
N ASP A 185 -3.14 -3.65 11.03
CA ASP A 185 -1.71 -3.35 11.10
C ASP A 185 -1.01 -3.48 9.73
N PHE A 186 -1.67 -4.14 8.77
CA PHE A 186 -1.20 -4.32 7.39
C PHE A 186 -2.07 -3.58 6.39
N THR A 187 -2.76 -2.52 6.83
CA THR A 187 -3.56 -1.62 5.98
C THR A 187 -2.78 -1.10 4.76
N ALA A 188 -1.48 -0.85 4.90
CA ALA A 188 -0.60 -0.50 3.78
C ALA A 188 -0.49 -1.62 2.72
N GLU A 189 -0.41 -2.89 3.14
CA GLU A 189 -0.36 -4.05 2.25
C GLU A 189 -1.72 -4.30 1.58
N VAL A 190 -2.82 -4.02 2.29
CA VAL A 190 -4.18 -4.04 1.73
C VAL A 190 -4.32 -3.00 0.62
N GLU A 191 -3.86 -1.75 0.80
CA GLU A 191 -3.95 -0.74 -0.26
C GLU A 191 -3.06 -1.02 -1.47
N LYS A 192 -1.81 -1.50 -1.24
CA LYS A 192 -0.96 -2.02 -2.32
C LYS A 192 -1.67 -3.10 -3.15
N SER A 193 -2.36 -4.01 -2.46
CA SER A 193 -3.07 -5.14 -3.07
C SER A 193 -4.32 -4.69 -3.83
N LEU A 194 -5.23 -3.95 -3.17
CA LEU A 194 -6.50 -3.47 -3.75
C LEU A 194 -6.30 -2.77 -5.08
N ARG A 195 -5.23 -2.00 -5.21
CA ARG A 195 -4.96 -1.17 -6.39
C ARG A 195 -4.64 -1.94 -7.68
N VAL A 196 -4.07 -3.15 -7.59
CA VAL A 196 -3.69 -3.98 -8.75
C VAL A 196 -4.76 -4.99 -9.17
N LEU A 197 -5.88 -4.99 -8.47
CA LEU A 197 -7.02 -5.86 -8.71
C LEU A 197 -8.03 -5.25 -9.68
N ASP A 198 -8.75 -6.11 -10.38
CA ASP A 198 -9.91 -5.74 -11.19
C ASP A 198 -11.19 -5.85 -10.34
N GLY A 199 -11.29 -6.90 -9.52
CA GLY A 199 -12.44 -7.15 -8.64
C GLY A 199 -12.04 -7.76 -7.30
N GLY A 200 -13.03 -8.06 -6.46
CA GLY A 200 -12.79 -8.70 -5.16
C GLY A 200 -13.96 -9.54 -4.65
N VAL A 201 -13.63 -10.50 -3.78
CA VAL A 201 -14.58 -11.26 -2.98
C VAL A 201 -14.45 -10.78 -1.54
N VAL A 202 -15.50 -10.14 -1.01
CA VAL A 202 -15.56 -9.69 0.38
C VAL A 202 -16.24 -10.77 1.22
N VAL A 203 -15.52 -11.33 2.17
CA VAL A 203 -15.99 -12.41 3.04
C VAL A 203 -16.41 -11.85 4.40
N PHE A 204 -17.62 -12.19 4.85
CA PHE A 204 -18.15 -11.87 6.17
C PHE A 204 -18.48 -13.16 6.94
N ASP A 205 -18.35 -13.15 8.28
CA ASP A 205 -18.90 -14.21 9.12
C ASP A 205 -20.41 -13.99 9.29
N SER A 206 -21.22 -14.99 8.90
CA SER A 206 -22.68 -14.89 8.93
C SER A 206 -23.29 -14.85 10.34
N SER A 207 -22.49 -14.97 11.40
CA SER A 207 -22.91 -14.87 12.81
C SER A 207 -22.46 -13.58 13.52
N GLU A 208 -21.45 -12.88 12.99
CA GLU A 208 -20.92 -11.62 13.53
C GLU A 208 -21.30 -10.40 12.67
N GLY A 209 -21.67 -10.60 11.41
CA GLY A 209 -22.25 -9.56 10.55
C GLY A 209 -21.22 -8.58 10.01
N VAL A 210 -21.50 -7.28 10.13
CA VAL A 210 -20.64 -6.22 9.58
C VAL A 210 -19.91 -5.50 10.70
N GLU A 211 -18.64 -5.82 10.87
CA GLU A 211 -17.78 -5.24 11.90
C GLU A 211 -17.08 -3.95 11.44
N SER A 212 -16.56 -3.18 12.40
CA SER A 212 -15.77 -1.97 12.23
C SER A 212 -14.57 -2.12 11.28
N GLN A 213 -13.90 -3.26 11.33
CA GLN A 213 -12.76 -3.55 10.46
C GLN A 213 -13.23 -3.91 9.04
N SER A 214 -14.34 -4.64 8.90
CA SER A 214 -15.00 -4.89 7.61
C SER A 214 -15.47 -3.59 6.95
N GLU A 215 -16.01 -2.63 7.71
CA GLU A 215 -16.33 -1.26 7.24
C GLU A 215 -15.08 -0.52 6.74
N THR A 216 -13.96 -0.66 7.45
CA THR A 216 -12.69 0.00 7.09
C THR A 216 -12.13 -0.52 5.78
N VAL A 217 -12.08 -1.85 5.62
CA VAL A 217 -11.61 -2.48 4.37
C VAL A 217 -12.60 -2.25 3.22
N TRP A 218 -13.90 -2.16 3.49
CA TRP A 218 -14.91 -1.75 2.51
C TRP A 218 -14.71 -0.31 2.02
N LYS A 219 -14.38 0.64 2.93
CA LYS A 219 -14.02 2.01 2.57
C LYS A 219 -12.77 2.06 1.68
N GLN A 220 -11.74 1.27 1.97
CA GLN A 220 -10.57 1.14 1.09
C GLN A 220 -10.93 0.56 -0.29
N ALA A 221 -11.76 -0.48 -0.36
CA ALA A 221 -12.21 -1.05 -1.63
C ALA A 221 -13.07 -0.08 -2.47
N ASN A 222 -13.81 0.83 -1.82
CA ASN A 222 -14.51 1.94 -2.49
C ASN A 222 -13.52 2.98 -3.05
N GLN A 223 -12.50 3.37 -2.29
CA GLN A 223 -11.47 4.33 -2.73
C GLN A 223 -10.76 3.89 -4.03
N TYR A 224 -10.56 2.58 -4.20
CA TYR A 224 -9.94 1.99 -5.39
C TYR A 224 -10.95 1.52 -6.46
N ASN A 225 -12.25 1.82 -6.34
CA ASN A 225 -13.28 1.51 -7.35
C ASN A 225 -13.30 0.02 -7.78
N ILE A 226 -13.29 -0.88 -6.80
CA ILE A 226 -13.22 -2.33 -7.03
C ILE A 226 -14.64 -2.93 -7.03
N SER A 227 -15.07 -3.56 -8.13
CA SER A 227 -16.32 -4.34 -8.17
C SER A 227 -16.24 -5.56 -7.25
N ARG A 228 -17.33 -5.86 -6.53
CA ARG A 228 -17.30 -6.87 -5.46
C ARG A 228 -18.43 -7.90 -5.52
N ILE A 229 -18.05 -9.15 -5.22
CA ILE A 229 -18.94 -10.21 -4.74
C ILE A 229 -18.86 -10.23 -3.22
N ILE A 230 -19.99 -10.45 -2.55
CA ILE A 230 -20.10 -10.64 -1.11
C ILE A 230 -20.33 -12.14 -0.85
N PHE A 231 -19.48 -12.74 -0.02
CA PHE A 231 -19.59 -14.13 0.42
C PHE A 231 -19.89 -14.19 1.91
N LEU A 232 -21.14 -14.52 2.25
CA LEU A 232 -21.57 -14.79 3.63
C LEU A 232 -21.13 -16.21 4.02
N ASN A 233 -20.07 -16.29 4.82
CA ASN A 233 -19.36 -17.53 5.17
C ASN A 233 -19.75 -18.02 6.57
N LYS A 234 -19.30 -19.23 6.93
CA LYS A 234 -19.59 -19.90 8.21
C LYS A 234 -21.08 -20.06 8.54
N LEU A 235 -21.95 -20.30 7.55
CA LEU A 235 -23.37 -20.63 7.82
C LEU A 235 -23.57 -21.89 8.67
N ASP A 236 -22.53 -22.71 8.87
CA ASP A 236 -22.51 -23.86 9.77
C ASP A 236 -22.21 -23.52 11.24
N LYS A 237 -21.89 -22.26 11.57
CA LYS A 237 -21.67 -21.77 12.93
C LYS A 237 -23.01 -21.51 13.62
N VAL A 238 -23.14 -21.92 14.88
CA VAL A 238 -24.33 -21.64 15.70
C VAL A 238 -24.50 -20.12 15.84
N GLY A 239 -25.70 -19.61 15.58
CA GLY A 239 -25.99 -18.17 15.55
C GLY A 239 -25.82 -17.51 14.18
N ALA A 240 -25.48 -18.25 13.12
CA ALA A 240 -25.47 -17.70 11.76
C ALA A 240 -26.87 -17.21 11.32
N ASN A 241 -26.98 -15.92 10.97
CA ASN A 241 -28.21 -15.26 10.55
C ASN A 241 -27.99 -14.54 9.21
N PHE A 242 -28.47 -15.16 8.12
CA PHE A 242 -28.36 -14.62 6.77
C PHE A 242 -29.12 -13.30 6.59
N GLU A 243 -30.39 -13.21 7.02
CA GLU A 243 -31.21 -12.01 6.82
C GLU A 243 -30.68 -10.83 7.64
N GLY A 244 -30.26 -11.07 8.89
CA GLY A 244 -29.62 -10.05 9.72
C GLY A 244 -28.32 -9.51 9.13
N CYS A 245 -27.46 -10.38 8.57
CA CYS A 245 -26.24 -9.94 7.86
C CYS A 245 -26.55 -9.12 6.60
N ILE A 246 -27.62 -9.47 5.87
CA ILE A 246 -28.09 -8.72 4.70
C ILE A 246 -28.57 -7.31 5.11
N GLU A 247 -29.30 -7.18 6.21
CA GLU A 247 -29.75 -5.88 6.74
C GLU A 247 -28.59 -5.03 7.27
N GLU A 248 -27.65 -5.65 7.99
CA GLU A 248 -26.40 -5.02 8.43
C GLU A 248 -25.58 -4.47 7.24
N ILE A 249 -25.43 -5.24 6.16
CA ILE A 249 -24.75 -4.81 4.93
C ILE A 249 -25.47 -3.61 4.30
N LYS A 250 -26.80 -3.67 4.13
CA LYS A 250 -27.57 -2.55 3.59
C LYS A 250 -27.40 -1.29 4.45
N ARG A 251 -27.51 -1.42 5.78
CA ARG A 251 -27.51 -0.30 6.74
C ARG A 251 -26.14 0.33 6.97
N LYS A 252 -25.11 -0.47 7.27
CA LYS A 252 -23.76 0.01 7.64
C LYS A 252 -22.90 0.37 6.43
N LEU A 253 -23.08 -0.32 5.30
CA LEU A 253 -22.25 -0.13 4.10
C LEU A 253 -22.90 0.73 3.02
N ASN A 254 -24.20 1.05 3.17
CA ASN A 254 -25.03 1.88 2.28
C ASN A 254 -24.84 1.57 0.79
N LYS A 255 -25.15 0.33 0.40
CA LYS A 255 -25.05 -0.14 -1.00
C LYS A 255 -26.22 -1.04 -1.38
N LYS A 256 -26.68 -0.89 -2.62
CA LYS A 256 -27.59 -1.85 -3.27
C LYS A 256 -26.86 -3.18 -3.49
N ILE A 257 -27.63 -4.27 -3.36
CA ILE A 257 -27.15 -5.65 -3.46
C ILE A 257 -28.14 -6.52 -4.23
N LEU A 258 -27.64 -7.49 -4.98
CA LEU A 258 -28.42 -8.53 -5.69
C LEU A 258 -28.15 -9.87 -4.99
N ILE A 259 -29.18 -10.67 -4.69
CA ILE A 259 -29.02 -11.95 -3.99
C ILE A 259 -29.27 -13.10 -4.97
N LEU A 260 -28.24 -13.94 -5.21
CA LEU A 260 -28.35 -15.07 -6.15
C LEU A 260 -28.39 -16.45 -5.47
N TYR A 261 -27.89 -16.56 -4.24
CA TYR A 261 -27.86 -17.80 -3.48
C TYR A 261 -28.43 -17.59 -2.08
N VAL A 262 -29.52 -18.31 -1.79
CA VAL A 262 -30.29 -18.20 -0.54
C VAL A 262 -30.11 -19.49 0.28
N PRO A 263 -29.81 -19.41 1.59
CA PRO A 263 -29.53 -20.59 2.40
C PRO A 263 -30.81 -21.27 2.90
N VAL A 264 -30.75 -22.60 2.96
CA VAL A 264 -31.78 -23.47 3.52
C VAL A 264 -31.29 -24.01 4.86
N PHE A 265 -32.11 -23.80 5.89
CA PHE A 265 -31.87 -24.27 7.26
C PHE A 265 -32.97 -25.26 7.68
N GLU A 266 -32.57 -26.36 8.31
CA GLU A 266 -33.47 -27.27 9.01
C GLU A 266 -33.01 -27.35 10.48
N MET A 267 -33.92 -27.10 11.44
CA MET A 267 -33.60 -27.06 12.88
C MET A 267 -32.32 -26.24 13.19
N SER A 268 -32.21 -25.06 12.57
CA SER A 268 -31.06 -24.14 12.65
C SER A 268 -29.72 -24.66 12.12
N LYS A 269 -29.69 -25.76 11.34
CA LYS A 269 -28.50 -26.28 10.66
C LYS A 269 -28.52 -25.96 9.17
N PHE A 270 -27.41 -25.44 8.65
CA PHE A 270 -27.26 -25.12 7.23
C PHE A 270 -27.08 -26.38 6.34
N ILE A 271 -28.11 -26.70 5.54
CA ILE A 271 -28.13 -27.89 4.68
C ILE A 271 -27.64 -27.57 3.27
N SER A 272 -28.29 -26.63 2.59
CA SER A 272 -28.11 -26.37 1.16
C SER A 272 -28.33 -24.88 0.84
N THR A 273 -28.16 -24.51 -0.42
CA THR A 273 -28.65 -23.24 -0.95
C THR A 273 -29.54 -23.47 -2.16
N ILE A 274 -30.45 -22.53 -2.40
CA ILE A 274 -31.18 -22.39 -3.65
C ILE A 274 -30.41 -21.44 -4.56
N ASP A 275 -30.19 -21.85 -5.80
CA ASP A 275 -29.73 -21.02 -6.91
C ASP A 275 -30.98 -20.34 -7.53
N ILE A 276 -31.06 -19.01 -7.38
CA ILE A 276 -32.22 -18.21 -7.82
C ILE A 276 -32.32 -18.13 -9.35
N LEU A 277 -31.21 -18.30 -10.07
CA LEU A 277 -31.18 -18.20 -11.54
C LEU A 277 -31.47 -19.52 -12.24
N LYS A 278 -31.01 -20.65 -11.67
CA LYS A 278 -31.30 -22.00 -12.20
C LYS A 278 -32.62 -22.59 -11.72
N GLU A 279 -33.23 -21.99 -10.70
CA GLU A 279 -34.45 -22.50 -10.04
C GLU A 279 -34.27 -23.90 -9.42
N LYS A 280 -33.10 -24.14 -8.81
CA LYS A 280 -32.70 -25.45 -8.23
C LYS A 280 -32.11 -25.33 -6.83
N MET A 281 -32.30 -26.39 -6.04
CA MET A 281 -31.65 -26.59 -4.75
C MET A 281 -30.33 -27.35 -4.94
N ILE A 282 -29.24 -26.87 -4.35
CA ILE A 282 -27.91 -27.48 -4.45
C ILE A 282 -27.71 -28.46 -3.30
N VAL A 283 -27.88 -29.75 -3.59
CA VAL A 283 -27.76 -30.84 -2.62
C VAL A 283 -26.35 -31.40 -2.62
N TYR A 284 -25.68 -31.33 -1.46
CA TYR A 284 -24.30 -31.78 -1.28
C TYR A 284 -24.27 -33.24 -0.81
N LYS A 285 -23.77 -34.14 -1.67
CA LYS A 285 -23.54 -35.55 -1.30
C LYS A 285 -22.25 -35.73 -0.50
N ASN A 286 -21.22 -34.97 -0.86
CA ASN A 286 -19.91 -34.95 -0.22
C ASN A 286 -19.37 -33.51 -0.18
N ALA A 287 -18.19 -33.31 0.41
CA ALA A 287 -17.41 -32.07 0.30
C ALA A 287 -16.96 -31.70 -1.13
N HIS A 288 -17.20 -32.57 -2.12
CA HIS A 288 -16.73 -32.41 -3.49
C HIS A 288 -17.87 -32.55 -4.52
N ASP A 289 -18.84 -33.43 -4.23
CA ASP A 289 -19.94 -33.77 -5.14
C ASP A 289 -21.25 -33.08 -4.72
N PHE A 290 -21.81 -32.31 -5.64
CA PHE A 290 -23.11 -31.63 -5.51
C PHE A 290 -24.03 -32.01 -6.68
N ILE A 291 -25.34 -31.88 -6.50
CA ILE A 291 -26.37 -32.10 -7.52
C ILE A 291 -27.39 -30.96 -7.45
N PHE A 292 -27.92 -30.54 -8.61
CA PHE A 292 -29.07 -29.65 -8.71
C PHE A 292 -30.36 -30.49 -8.66
N GLU A 293 -31.15 -30.31 -7.61
CA GLU A 293 -32.46 -30.95 -7.42
C GLU A 293 -33.59 -29.90 -7.48
N ASP A 294 -34.83 -30.32 -7.70
CA ASP A 294 -35.99 -29.42 -7.70
C ASP A 294 -36.24 -28.83 -6.31
N ILE A 295 -36.68 -27.57 -6.26
CA ILE A 295 -36.91 -26.86 -5.00
C ILE A 295 -38.11 -27.49 -4.26
N PRO A 296 -37.95 -27.98 -3.01
CA PRO A 296 -39.06 -28.53 -2.23
C PRO A 296 -40.15 -27.48 -1.99
N LYS A 297 -41.42 -27.92 -1.96
CA LYS A 297 -42.60 -27.03 -1.78
C LYS A 297 -42.48 -26.13 -0.53
N GLU A 298 -41.88 -26.66 0.54
CA GLU A 298 -41.62 -25.95 1.80
C GLU A 298 -40.70 -24.72 1.64
N HIS A 299 -39.82 -24.72 0.64
CA HIS A 299 -38.88 -23.63 0.38
C HIS A 299 -39.24 -22.81 -0.87
N TYR A 300 -40.30 -23.18 -1.60
CA TYR A 300 -40.70 -22.51 -2.84
C TYR A 300 -41.11 -21.05 -2.59
N ASN A 301 -41.78 -20.76 -1.47
CA ASN A 301 -42.12 -19.39 -1.07
C ASN A 301 -40.86 -18.53 -0.77
N LEU A 302 -39.81 -19.15 -0.22
CA LEU A 302 -38.53 -18.49 0.04
C LEU A 302 -37.80 -18.17 -1.28
N PHE A 303 -37.84 -19.11 -2.23
CA PHE A 303 -37.35 -18.90 -3.60
C PHE A 303 -38.08 -17.74 -4.29
N LEU A 304 -39.42 -17.72 -4.30
CA LEU A 304 -40.21 -16.65 -4.90
C LEU A 304 -39.91 -15.27 -4.29
N LYS A 305 -39.80 -15.17 -2.96
CA LYS A 305 -39.43 -13.93 -2.25
C LYS A 305 -38.16 -13.29 -2.82
N TYR A 306 -37.12 -14.10 -3.04
CA TYR A 306 -35.83 -13.59 -3.54
C TYR A 306 -35.74 -13.50 -5.06
N LYS A 307 -36.47 -14.34 -5.82
CA LYS A 307 -36.58 -14.21 -7.27
C LYS A 307 -37.26 -12.89 -7.66
N ASN A 308 -38.41 -12.57 -7.05
CA ASN A 308 -39.13 -11.33 -7.34
C ASN A 308 -38.28 -10.10 -7.02
N LEU A 309 -37.67 -10.07 -5.82
CA LEU A 309 -36.74 -9.01 -5.42
C LEU A 309 -35.58 -8.83 -6.40
N LEU A 310 -34.98 -9.93 -6.89
CA LEU A 310 -33.90 -9.87 -7.88
C LEU A 310 -34.37 -9.28 -9.22
N PHE A 311 -35.55 -9.69 -9.70
CA PHE A 311 -36.11 -9.23 -10.96
C PHE A 311 -36.53 -7.75 -10.88
N GLU A 312 -37.18 -7.33 -9.79
CA GLU A 312 -37.49 -5.92 -9.48
C GLU A 312 -36.24 -5.05 -9.50
N GLN A 313 -35.17 -5.47 -8.81
CA GLN A 313 -33.90 -4.74 -8.76
C GLN A 313 -33.19 -4.62 -10.12
N ILE A 314 -33.36 -5.58 -11.02
CA ILE A 314 -32.84 -5.49 -12.39
C ILE A 314 -33.73 -4.58 -13.25
N ALA A 315 -35.06 -4.70 -13.11
CA ALA A 315 -36.04 -3.89 -13.82
C ALA A 315 -35.92 -2.38 -13.48
N GLU A 316 -35.58 -2.02 -12.23
CA GLU A 316 -35.23 -0.65 -11.79
C GLU A 316 -34.18 0.04 -12.68
N ASN A 317 -33.30 -0.73 -13.34
CA ASN A 317 -32.12 -0.22 -14.04
C ASN A 317 -32.19 -0.34 -15.56
N PHE A 318 -33.10 -1.15 -16.10
CA PHE A 318 -33.16 -1.49 -17.52
C PHE A 318 -34.60 -1.60 -18.02
N ASN A 319 -35.07 -0.59 -18.75
CA ASN A 319 -36.40 -0.57 -19.37
C ASN A 319 -36.64 -1.83 -20.22
N SER A 320 -35.63 -2.28 -20.99
CA SER A 320 -35.72 -3.50 -21.80
C SER A 320 -35.93 -4.79 -21.00
N PHE A 321 -35.55 -4.81 -19.72
CA PHE A 321 -35.86 -5.92 -18.80
C PHE A 321 -37.26 -5.75 -18.19
N LEU A 322 -37.61 -4.52 -17.77
CA LEU A 322 -38.93 -4.17 -17.26
C LEU A 322 -40.04 -4.49 -18.29
N ASP A 323 -39.85 -4.11 -19.56
CA ASP A 323 -40.79 -4.37 -20.65
C ASP A 323 -40.98 -5.87 -20.89
N ASN A 324 -39.93 -6.69 -20.74
CA ASN A 324 -40.05 -8.13 -20.86
C ASN A 324 -40.73 -8.77 -19.64
N TYR A 325 -40.42 -8.27 -18.44
CA TYR A 325 -41.00 -8.72 -17.16
C TYR A 325 -42.50 -8.41 -17.07
N LEU A 326 -42.92 -7.19 -17.42
CA LEU A 326 -44.34 -6.77 -17.40
C LEU A 326 -45.20 -7.46 -18.47
N ASN A 327 -44.59 -8.06 -19.50
CA ASN A 327 -45.29 -8.80 -20.56
C ASN A 327 -45.13 -10.33 -20.41
N ASP A 328 -44.75 -10.82 -19.23
CA ASP A 328 -44.54 -12.26 -18.91
C ASP A 328 -43.66 -13.02 -19.94
N LYS A 329 -42.72 -12.32 -20.59
CA LYS A 329 -41.81 -12.96 -21.56
C LYS A 329 -40.76 -13.77 -20.83
N ALA A 330 -40.70 -15.06 -21.15
CA ALA A 330 -39.64 -15.95 -20.68
C ALA A 330 -38.26 -15.48 -21.16
N MET A 331 -37.45 -14.97 -20.23
CA MET A 331 -36.07 -14.56 -20.47
C MET A 331 -35.10 -15.72 -20.22
N ASN A 332 -34.04 -15.82 -21.03
CA ASN A 332 -33.00 -16.83 -20.87
C ASN A 332 -32.07 -16.44 -19.70
N ILE A 333 -31.59 -17.43 -18.93
CA ILE A 333 -30.61 -17.26 -17.85
C ILE A 333 -29.42 -16.41 -18.33
N GLN A 334 -28.91 -16.65 -19.54
CA GLN A 334 -27.78 -15.91 -20.11
C GLN A 334 -28.05 -14.40 -20.28
N GLU A 335 -29.30 -14.00 -20.55
CA GLU A 335 -29.68 -12.59 -20.65
C GLU A 335 -29.72 -11.95 -19.26
N ILE A 336 -30.27 -12.67 -18.27
CA ILE A 336 -30.30 -12.23 -16.87
C ILE A 336 -28.86 -12.09 -16.32
N GLU A 337 -27.98 -13.06 -16.59
CA GLU A 337 -26.56 -13.01 -16.21
C GLU A 337 -25.82 -11.82 -16.84
N TYR A 338 -26.15 -11.43 -18.08
CA TYR A 338 -25.61 -10.23 -18.73
C TYR A 338 -26.03 -8.94 -18.00
N TYR A 339 -27.31 -8.78 -17.65
CA TYR A 339 -27.78 -7.61 -16.89
C TYR A 339 -27.14 -7.56 -15.49
N ILE A 340 -27.00 -8.69 -14.80
CA ILE A 340 -26.31 -8.77 -13.49
C ILE A 340 -24.84 -8.38 -13.63
N ARG A 341 -24.10 -8.94 -14.61
CA ARG A 341 -22.70 -8.58 -14.87
C ARG A 341 -22.56 -7.08 -15.09
N LYS A 342 -23.45 -6.48 -15.89
CA LYS A 342 -23.44 -5.04 -16.16
C LYS A 342 -23.60 -4.20 -14.89
N LEU A 343 -24.49 -4.56 -13.97
CA LEU A 343 -24.67 -3.85 -12.69
C LEU A 343 -23.45 -3.96 -11.75
N VAL A 344 -22.70 -5.06 -11.81
CA VAL A 344 -21.46 -5.27 -11.03
C VAL A 344 -20.27 -4.51 -11.63
N VAL A 345 -20.11 -4.56 -12.96
CA VAL A 345 -19.03 -3.85 -13.68
C VAL A 345 -19.25 -2.33 -13.68
N GLU A 346 -20.50 -1.86 -13.61
CA GLU A 346 -20.84 -0.44 -13.39
C GLU A 346 -20.80 -0.02 -11.90
N GLU A 347 -20.35 -0.89 -10.98
CA GLU A 347 -20.23 -0.66 -9.52
C GLU A 347 -21.55 -0.26 -8.81
N LYS A 348 -22.70 -0.41 -9.47
CA LYS A 348 -24.03 -0.02 -8.97
C LYS A 348 -24.55 -0.97 -7.89
N TYR A 349 -24.36 -2.28 -8.10
CA TYR A 349 -24.81 -3.33 -7.18
C TYR A 349 -23.63 -4.27 -6.86
N ASN A 350 -23.63 -4.84 -5.65
CA ASN A 350 -22.73 -5.92 -5.26
C ASN A 350 -23.54 -7.21 -5.21
N VAL A 351 -23.01 -8.31 -5.75
CA VAL A 351 -23.75 -9.59 -5.75
C VAL A 351 -23.44 -10.38 -4.49
N VAL A 352 -24.47 -10.85 -3.78
CA VAL A 352 -24.36 -11.65 -2.56
C VAL A 352 -24.62 -13.13 -2.85
N MET A 353 -23.77 -13.96 -2.27
CA MET A 353 -23.97 -15.39 -2.11
C MET A 353 -23.58 -15.82 -0.69
N CYS A 354 -23.85 -17.08 -0.35
CA CYS A 354 -23.59 -17.61 0.98
C CYS A 354 -23.14 -19.08 0.96
N GLY A 355 -22.50 -19.54 2.04
CA GLY A 355 -22.04 -20.91 2.16
C GLY A 355 -21.17 -21.19 3.38
N SER A 356 -20.28 -22.18 3.24
CA SER A 356 -19.28 -22.50 4.25
C SER A 356 -18.00 -23.02 3.59
N ALA A 357 -16.93 -22.23 3.67
CA ALA A 357 -15.60 -22.65 3.27
C ALA A 357 -15.02 -23.76 4.18
N LEU A 358 -15.51 -23.90 5.41
CA LEU A 358 -15.09 -25.00 6.30
C LEU A 358 -15.77 -26.32 5.91
N LYS A 359 -17.08 -26.30 5.65
CA LYS A 359 -17.86 -27.50 5.26
C LYS A 359 -17.87 -27.76 3.76
N ASN A 360 -17.08 -27.04 2.98
CA ASN A 360 -16.90 -27.24 1.54
C ASN A 360 -18.21 -27.06 0.73
N LYS A 361 -19.04 -26.08 1.14
CA LYS A 361 -20.32 -25.75 0.50
C LYS A 361 -20.24 -24.40 -0.22
N ASN A 362 -20.66 -24.38 -1.49
CA ASN A 362 -20.73 -23.25 -2.42
C ASN A 362 -19.41 -22.58 -2.85
N VAL A 363 -18.24 -23.11 -2.51
CA VAL A 363 -16.98 -22.53 -3.00
C VAL A 363 -16.82 -22.74 -4.52
N GLN A 364 -17.38 -23.82 -5.08
CA GLN A 364 -17.48 -24.03 -6.52
C GLN A 364 -18.40 -22.98 -7.19
N MET A 365 -19.52 -22.64 -6.55
CA MET A 365 -20.44 -21.59 -7.02
C MET A 365 -19.80 -20.20 -6.93
N LEU A 366 -19.02 -19.93 -5.87
CA LEU A 366 -18.23 -18.70 -5.73
C LEU A 366 -17.26 -18.52 -6.91
N LEU A 367 -16.62 -19.60 -7.37
CA LEU A 367 -15.73 -19.56 -8.53
C LEU A 367 -16.49 -19.31 -9.85
N ASP A 368 -17.67 -19.89 -10.01
CA ASP A 368 -18.56 -19.58 -11.15
C ASP A 368 -18.97 -18.10 -11.15
N MET A 369 -19.33 -17.55 -9.99
CA MET A 369 -19.65 -16.13 -9.84
C MET A 369 -18.46 -15.21 -10.12
N VAL A 370 -17.26 -15.58 -9.66
CA VAL A 370 -16.01 -14.86 -9.95
C VAL A 370 -15.78 -14.75 -11.46
N VAL A 371 -15.95 -15.83 -12.23
CA VAL A 371 -15.74 -15.77 -13.68
C VAL A 371 -16.88 -15.05 -14.40
N LYS A 372 -18.14 -15.26 -13.99
CA LYS A 372 -19.31 -14.65 -14.62
C LYS A 372 -19.47 -13.15 -14.35
N TYR A 373 -19.29 -12.69 -13.11
CA TYR A 373 -19.73 -11.35 -12.69
C TYR A 373 -18.61 -10.34 -12.41
N LEU A 374 -17.41 -10.78 -12.00
CA LEU A 374 -16.32 -9.82 -11.78
C LEU A 374 -15.68 -9.33 -13.09
N PRO A 375 -15.17 -8.09 -13.13
CA PRO A 375 -14.55 -7.50 -14.32
C PRO A 375 -13.29 -8.25 -14.78
N SER A 376 -13.04 -8.17 -16.08
CA SER A 376 -11.75 -8.44 -16.71
C SER A 376 -10.86 -7.18 -16.67
N PRO A 377 -9.56 -7.29 -17.01
CA PRO A 377 -8.69 -6.12 -17.23
C PRO A 377 -9.23 -5.12 -18.27
N ILE A 378 -10.09 -5.57 -19.19
CA ILE A 378 -10.72 -4.72 -20.23
C ILE A 378 -11.88 -3.93 -19.62
N ASP A 379 -12.74 -4.58 -18.83
CA ASP A 379 -13.83 -3.91 -18.10
C ASP A 379 -13.27 -2.82 -17.16
N SER A 380 -12.13 -3.10 -16.50
CA SER A 380 -11.43 -2.21 -15.58
C SER A 380 -10.77 -0.97 -16.22
N ILE A 381 -10.87 -0.75 -17.54
CA ILE A 381 -10.30 0.44 -18.22
C ILE A 381 -10.71 1.75 -17.53
N LYS A 382 -11.96 1.85 -17.05
CA LYS A 382 -12.44 3.05 -16.33
C LYS A 382 -11.69 3.29 -15.02
N ASN A 383 -11.35 2.24 -14.28
CA ASN A 383 -10.54 2.33 -13.07
C ASN A 383 -9.10 2.74 -13.41
N TYR A 384 -8.48 2.09 -14.41
CA TYR A 384 -7.15 2.46 -14.87
C TYR A 384 -7.06 3.93 -15.33
N LYS A 385 -8.05 4.44 -16.11
CA LYS A 385 -8.12 5.86 -16.48
C LYS A 385 -8.18 6.80 -15.26
N LYS A 386 -8.98 6.49 -14.22
CA LYS A 386 -9.02 7.23 -12.94
C LYS A 386 -7.67 7.26 -12.21
N GLN A 387 -6.73 6.35 -12.52
CA GLN A 387 -5.40 6.29 -11.90
C GLN A 387 -4.32 7.07 -12.67
N ILE A 388 -4.54 7.50 -13.92
CA ILE A 388 -3.53 8.25 -14.70
C ILE A 388 -3.50 9.71 -14.24
N ILE A 389 -2.31 10.24 -13.91
CA ILE A 389 -2.08 11.68 -13.74
C ILE A 389 -1.75 12.31 -15.09
N TYR A 390 -0.81 11.73 -15.83
CA TYR A 390 -0.49 12.08 -17.20
C TYR A 390 0.02 10.87 -17.98
N ILE A 391 -0.21 10.90 -19.29
CA ILE A 391 0.43 10.03 -20.27
C ILE A 391 0.78 10.87 -21.50
N HIS A 392 1.99 10.72 -22.05
CA HIS A 392 2.38 11.32 -23.32
C HIS A 392 3.61 10.67 -23.95
N ASP A 393 3.64 10.68 -25.28
CA ASP A 393 4.77 10.23 -26.08
C ASP A 393 5.96 11.20 -26.02
N VAL A 394 7.18 10.65 -26.06
CA VAL A 394 8.42 11.44 -26.09
C VAL A 394 9.41 10.97 -27.16
N ASN A 395 10.19 11.91 -27.67
CA ASN A 395 11.24 11.63 -28.65
C ASN A 395 12.53 11.08 -27.99
N ARG A 396 13.59 10.85 -28.78
CA ARG A 396 14.89 10.33 -28.28
C ARG A 396 15.62 11.27 -27.30
N ARG A 397 15.24 12.54 -27.20
CA ARG A 397 15.76 13.52 -26.24
C ARG A 397 14.92 13.60 -24.95
N GLY A 398 13.76 12.94 -24.92
CA GLY A 398 12.80 13.02 -23.81
C GLY A 398 11.82 14.20 -23.93
N GLU A 399 11.83 14.94 -25.04
CA GLU A 399 10.92 16.06 -25.31
C GLU A 399 9.53 15.50 -25.71
N LYS A 400 8.44 16.10 -25.21
CA LYS A 400 7.06 15.69 -25.52
C LYS A 400 6.76 15.83 -27.00
N ILE A 401 6.30 14.75 -27.62
CA ILE A 401 5.76 14.76 -28.98
C ILE A 401 4.36 15.35 -28.90
N VAL A 402 4.14 16.48 -29.57
CA VAL A 402 2.81 17.08 -29.74
C VAL A 402 2.16 16.47 -30.98
N PRO A 403 0.94 15.91 -30.89
CA PRO A 403 0.22 15.41 -32.07
C PRO A 403 0.06 16.49 -33.14
N ALA A 404 0.31 16.13 -34.39
CA ALA A 404 0.29 17.07 -35.52
C ALA A 404 -1.06 17.82 -35.65
N ASN A 405 -2.16 17.14 -35.32
CA ASN A 405 -3.53 17.61 -35.52
C ASN A 405 -4.05 18.59 -34.44
N SER A 406 -3.23 19.07 -33.50
CA SER A 406 -3.68 20.15 -32.61
C SER A 406 -3.80 21.47 -33.37
N GLU A 407 -4.91 22.21 -33.19
CA GLU A 407 -5.14 23.50 -33.88
C GLU A 407 -4.01 24.52 -33.66
N SER A 408 -3.23 24.36 -32.59
CA SER A 408 -2.07 25.20 -32.29
C SER A 408 -1.03 25.18 -33.43
N ASN A 409 -0.88 24.06 -34.13
CA ASN A 409 0.00 23.95 -35.29
C ASN A 409 -0.62 24.62 -36.53
N LEU A 410 -1.91 24.41 -36.81
CA LEU A 410 -2.61 25.12 -37.89
C LEU A 410 -2.58 26.66 -37.70
N LYS A 411 -2.62 27.14 -36.47
CA LYS A 411 -2.41 28.57 -36.14
C LYS A 411 -0.95 28.99 -36.34
N LYS A 412 0.05 28.19 -35.93
CA LYS A 412 1.48 28.46 -36.18
C LYS A 412 1.85 28.44 -37.66
N GLU A 413 1.34 27.49 -38.44
CA GLU A 413 1.54 27.40 -39.89
C GLU A 413 0.87 28.58 -40.60
N LYS A 414 -0.37 28.93 -40.26
CA LYS A 414 -1.01 30.15 -40.81
C LYS A 414 -0.27 31.44 -40.43
N VAL A 415 0.39 31.49 -39.27
CA VAL A 415 1.26 32.62 -38.88
C VAL A 415 2.61 32.60 -39.61
N MET A 416 3.22 31.44 -39.86
CA MET A 416 4.42 31.34 -40.70
C MET A 416 4.13 31.66 -42.17
N LEU A 417 3.06 31.14 -42.75
CA LEU A 417 2.60 31.47 -44.09
C LEU A 417 2.33 32.98 -44.23
N LYS A 418 1.63 33.60 -43.26
CA LYS A 418 1.45 35.07 -43.24
C LYS A 418 2.75 35.86 -43.05
N LYS A 419 3.77 35.32 -42.37
CA LYS A 419 5.11 35.95 -42.29
C LYS A 419 5.92 35.79 -43.58
N ASN A 420 5.77 34.66 -44.28
CA ASN A 420 6.51 34.39 -45.52
C ASN A 420 5.90 35.12 -46.72
N ILE A 421 4.58 35.37 -46.74
CA ILE A 421 3.93 36.21 -47.76
C ILE A 421 4.35 37.69 -47.64
N ASN A 422 4.74 38.16 -46.45
CA ASN A 422 5.20 39.52 -46.20
C ASN A 422 6.73 39.71 -46.33
N LYS A 423 7.41 38.81 -47.05
CA LYS A 423 8.80 38.99 -47.49
C LYS A 423 8.96 38.65 -48.98
N GLY A 424 8.64 39.62 -49.82
CA GLY A 424 9.01 39.58 -51.23
C GLY A 424 10.45 40.04 -51.42
N GLU A 425 11.31 39.13 -51.88
CA GLU A 425 12.56 39.46 -52.58
C GLU A 425 12.57 38.62 -53.86
N GLU A 426 12.61 39.29 -55.01
CA GLU A 426 12.64 38.62 -56.32
C GLU A 426 14.07 38.21 -56.68
N HIS A 427 14.31 36.92 -56.95
CA HIS A 427 15.51 36.51 -57.69
C HIS A 427 15.26 35.27 -58.56
N ASN A 428 15.47 35.43 -59.87
CA ASN A 428 15.43 34.36 -60.86
C ASN A 428 16.71 33.51 -60.82
N VAL A 429 16.57 32.19 -60.64
CA VAL A 429 17.55 31.19 -61.10
C VAL A 429 16.81 29.94 -61.58
N GLU A 430 17.12 29.46 -62.78
CA GLU A 430 16.64 28.18 -63.30
C GLU A 430 17.43 27.00 -62.72
N ASN A 431 16.81 25.82 -62.51
CA ASN A 431 17.11 24.60 -63.28
C ASN A 431 16.42 23.32 -62.74
N LYS A 432 15.82 22.56 -63.68
CA LYS A 432 15.80 21.09 -63.78
C LYS A 432 15.46 20.23 -62.54
N ILE A 433 14.24 19.71 -62.54
CA ILE A 433 13.91 18.37 -62.02
C ILE A 433 13.84 17.41 -63.23
N PRO A 434 14.44 16.21 -63.21
CA PRO A 434 14.29 15.21 -64.28
C PRO A 434 12.93 14.50 -64.19
N ALA A 435 12.36 14.16 -65.35
CA ALA A 435 11.14 13.36 -65.47
C ALA A 435 11.44 11.85 -65.65
N HIS A 436 10.38 11.05 -65.81
CA HIS A 436 10.25 9.59 -66.00
C HIS A 436 9.80 8.78 -64.76
N GLU A 437 8.79 7.90 -64.84
CA GLU A 437 7.69 7.87 -65.83
C GLU A 437 6.43 7.14 -65.34
N ILE A 438 5.31 7.52 -65.96
CA ILE A 438 4.02 6.85 -66.19
C ILE A 438 3.86 5.40 -65.71
N ASN A 439 2.73 5.14 -65.02
CA ASN A 439 1.79 4.14 -65.52
C ASN A 439 0.32 4.57 -65.31
N LYS A 440 -0.57 4.17 -66.23
CA LYS A 440 -2.00 4.51 -66.27
C LYS A 440 -2.83 3.26 -66.53
N ASP A 441 -4.04 3.22 -65.96
CA ASP A 441 -5.25 2.61 -66.55
C ASP A 441 -6.46 3.31 -65.86
N SER A 442 -7.23 4.15 -66.57
CA SER A 442 -8.43 3.84 -67.39
C SER A 442 -9.71 3.68 -66.54
N MET A 443 -10.66 4.63 -66.55
CA MET A 443 -11.89 4.66 -67.41
C MET A 443 -12.99 3.64 -67.00
N ASN A 444 -14.32 3.87 -67.06
CA ASN A 444 -15.12 5.04 -67.47
C ASN A 444 -16.66 4.93 -67.13
N ILE A 445 -17.34 6.08 -66.96
CA ILE A 445 -18.72 6.41 -67.48
C ILE A 445 -20.05 5.89 -66.81
N LYS A 446 -21.10 6.74 -66.93
CA LYS A 446 -22.58 6.65 -66.62
C LYS A 446 -22.99 6.79 -65.13
N LYS A 447 -23.96 7.62 -64.68
CA LYS A 447 -25.19 8.36 -65.17
C LYS A 447 -26.55 7.63 -65.14
N GLY A 448 -27.50 8.24 -64.40
CA GLY A 448 -28.98 8.00 -64.33
C GLY A 448 -29.47 7.95 -62.87
N THR A 449 -30.32 8.84 -62.32
CA THR A 449 -31.79 9.09 -62.51
C THR A 449 -32.67 7.89 -62.13
N THR A 450 -33.72 7.96 -61.29
CA THR A 450 -34.60 9.05 -60.77
C THR A 450 -35.20 8.64 -59.39
N GLU A 451 -35.52 9.54 -58.44
CA GLU A 451 -36.87 10.09 -58.08
C GLU A 451 -38.00 9.08 -57.77
N SER A 452 -38.93 9.28 -56.80
CA SER A 452 -39.22 10.42 -55.90
C SER A 452 -40.04 10.04 -54.64
N ASP A 453 -40.30 11.04 -53.76
CA ASP A 453 -41.44 11.18 -52.81
C ASP A 453 -41.53 10.26 -51.57
N THR A 454 -42.01 10.65 -50.39
CA THR A 454 -42.38 11.95 -49.74
C THR A 454 -42.28 11.72 -48.19
N SER A 455 -42.54 12.61 -47.22
CA SER A 455 -43.28 13.89 -47.18
C SER A 455 -42.73 14.88 -46.10
N SER A 456 -43.55 15.88 -45.73
CA SER A 456 -43.39 16.95 -44.73
C SER A 456 -43.69 16.51 -43.27
N SER A 457 -43.34 17.24 -42.21
CA SER A 457 -43.65 18.66 -41.92
C SER A 457 -43.03 19.08 -40.55
N THR A 458 -42.85 20.34 -40.13
CA THR A 458 -42.94 21.69 -40.74
C THR A 458 -42.13 22.69 -39.87
N CYS A 459 -41.86 23.91 -40.35
CA CYS A 459 -41.40 25.04 -39.53
C CYS A 459 -42.10 26.34 -39.96
N VAL A 460 -42.27 27.29 -39.03
CA VAL A 460 -42.60 28.70 -39.31
C VAL A 460 -41.72 29.57 -38.40
N ALA A 461 -41.27 30.71 -38.90
CA ALA A 461 -40.50 31.70 -38.17
C ALA A 461 -41.17 33.07 -38.34
N ASP A 462 -40.91 33.98 -37.41
CA ASP A 462 -41.09 35.41 -37.66
C ASP A 462 -40.16 36.25 -36.76
N SER A 463 -40.00 37.53 -37.07
CA SER A 463 -38.98 38.40 -36.45
C SER A 463 -39.50 39.82 -36.22
N ASN A 464 -38.91 40.56 -35.25
CA ASN A 464 -38.75 42.03 -35.30
C ASN A 464 -37.87 42.60 -34.14
N ASN A 465 -37.52 43.89 -34.23
CA ASN A 465 -36.46 44.59 -33.47
C ASN A 465 -36.99 45.71 -32.53
N ILE A 466 -36.05 46.50 -31.95
CA ILE A 466 -36.20 47.84 -31.29
C ILE A 466 -36.47 47.73 -29.76
N SER A 467 -35.84 48.47 -28.82
CA SER A 467 -34.87 49.61 -28.83
C SER A 467 -33.81 49.56 -27.69
N GLY A 468 -32.74 50.37 -27.76
CA GLY A 468 -31.80 50.68 -26.64
C GLY A 468 -32.27 51.89 -25.78
N PRO A 469 -31.38 52.65 -25.06
CA PRO A 469 -29.90 52.71 -25.14
C PRO A 469 -29.14 52.83 -23.77
N ASN A 470 -27.79 53.01 -23.81
CA ASN A 470 -26.85 53.83 -22.98
C ASN A 470 -27.09 54.06 -21.45
N ASN A 471 -26.12 54.18 -20.53
CA ASN A 471 -24.62 54.09 -20.43
C ASN A 471 -24.30 53.79 -18.93
N ILE A 472 -23.10 53.34 -18.49
CA ILE A 472 -21.87 54.13 -18.17
C ILE A 472 -20.77 53.12 -17.75
N SER A 473 -19.48 53.45 -17.87
CA SER A 473 -18.35 52.53 -17.64
C SER A 473 -17.23 53.03 -16.70
N SER A 474 -16.91 52.24 -15.67
CA SER A 474 -15.70 52.29 -14.82
C SER A 474 -15.64 51.02 -13.93
N GLU A 475 -14.51 50.44 -13.52
CA GLU A 475 -13.11 50.77 -13.82
C GLU A 475 -12.16 49.54 -13.80
N ARG A 476 -10.84 49.77 -13.72
CA ARG A 476 -9.76 48.80 -14.01
C ARG A 476 -9.36 47.91 -12.82
N SER A 477 -9.14 46.63 -13.14
CA SER A 477 -7.95 45.82 -12.81
C SER A 477 -7.28 45.95 -11.42
N GLN A 478 -7.21 44.84 -10.67
CA GLN A 478 -5.94 44.08 -10.56
C GLN A 478 -6.07 42.66 -9.97
N ASN A 479 -5.28 41.76 -10.57
CA ASN A 479 -4.72 40.48 -10.12
C ASN A 479 -5.16 39.89 -8.76
N ASN A 480 -5.66 38.66 -8.79
CA ASN A 480 -5.25 37.62 -7.85
C ASN A 480 -5.01 36.32 -8.62
N MET A 481 -3.81 35.75 -8.50
CA MET A 481 -3.53 34.40 -9.02
C MET A 481 -4.13 33.38 -8.05
N LYS A 482 -5.02 32.53 -8.55
CA LYS A 482 -5.37 31.24 -7.93
C LYS A 482 -5.06 30.15 -8.94
N ASP A 483 -4.60 28.99 -8.48
CA ASP A 483 -4.09 27.95 -9.36
C ASP A 483 -5.18 27.36 -10.26
N ASP A 484 -5.07 27.64 -11.56
CA ASP A 484 -5.84 26.95 -12.61
C ASP A 484 -5.44 25.47 -12.63
N GLN A 485 -6.19 24.64 -11.91
CA GLN A 485 -6.12 23.19 -12.03
C GLN A 485 -6.70 22.77 -13.38
N ILE A 486 -5.89 22.89 -14.43
CA ILE A 486 -6.22 22.47 -15.80
C ILE A 486 -6.70 21.02 -15.77
N ASN A 487 -7.98 20.79 -16.06
CA ASN A 487 -8.58 19.45 -16.03
C ASN A 487 -8.11 18.62 -17.24
N TYR A 488 -6.96 17.96 -17.10
CA TYR A 488 -6.33 17.17 -18.18
C TYR A 488 -7.13 15.94 -18.64
N GLN A 489 -8.18 15.53 -17.91
CA GLN A 489 -8.87 14.25 -18.13
C GLN A 489 -9.49 14.13 -19.53
N ASP A 490 -10.08 15.20 -20.05
CA ASP A 490 -10.77 15.22 -21.35
C ASP A 490 -9.81 15.17 -22.56
N SER A 491 -8.49 15.27 -22.34
CA SER A 491 -7.48 15.10 -23.40
C SER A 491 -6.92 13.68 -23.53
N ILE A 492 -7.29 12.78 -22.62
CA ILE A 492 -6.80 11.39 -22.53
C ILE A 492 -7.92 10.38 -22.88
N SER A 493 -9.16 10.85 -23.09
CA SER A 493 -10.32 10.03 -23.42
C SER A 493 -10.09 9.09 -24.61
N ASP A 494 -9.51 9.62 -25.69
CA ASP A 494 -9.57 9.02 -27.03
C ASP A 494 -8.42 8.05 -27.33
N GLU A 495 -7.29 8.14 -26.62
CA GLU A 495 -6.11 7.27 -26.86
C GLU A 495 -6.20 5.89 -26.17
N LEU A 496 -7.22 5.67 -25.35
CA LEU A 496 -7.38 4.48 -24.51
C LEU A 496 -8.76 3.82 -24.68
N ASN A 497 -8.77 2.68 -25.37
CA ASN A 497 -9.94 1.84 -25.65
C ASN A 497 -9.57 0.35 -25.57
N GLU A 498 -10.56 -0.54 -25.73
CA GLU A 498 -10.38 -1.99 -25.58
C GLU A 498 -9.39 -2.59 -26.60
N SER A 499 -9.46 -2.15 -27.86
CA SER A 499 -8.56 -2.62 -28.91
C SER A 499 -7.12 -2.18 -28.71
N ASN A 500 -6.89 -1.04 -28.04
CA ASN A 500 -5.57 -0.61 -27.62
C ASN A 500 -4.99 -1.51 -26.51
N ILE A 501 -5.76 -1.93 -25.50
CA ILE A 501 -5.23 -2.88 -24.49
C ILE A 501 -4.96 -4.26 -25.10
N LYS A 502 -5.82 -4.76 -26.00
CA LYS A 502 -5.57 -6.01 -26.76
C LYS A 502 -4.35 -5.91 -27.70
N ASN A 503 -3.91 -4.70 -28.06
CA ASN A 503 -2.76 -4.49 -28.93
C ASN A 503 -1.43 -4.57 -28.16
N TYR A 504 -0.97 -5.79 -27.92
CA TYR A 504 0.31 -6.09 -27.25
C TYR A 504 1.55 -5.44 -27.88
N LYS A 505 1.48 -4.89 -29.11
CA LYS A 505 2.59 -4.13 -29.73
C LYS A 505 2.74 -2.71 -29.18
N ARG A 506 1.79 -2.21 -28.37
CA ARG A 506 1.88 -0.87 -27.75
C ARG A 506 3.01 -0.80 -26.72
N LYS A 507 3.44 0.44 -26.46
CA LYS A 507 4.37 0.80 -25.39
C LYS A 507 3.80 0.37 -24.04
N MET A 508 4.61 -0.33 -23.24
CA MET A 508 4.17 -0.82 -21.94
C MET A 508 3.98 0.29 -20.90
N VAL A 509 2.96 0.11 -20.06
CA VAL A 509 2.77 0.82 -18.77
C VAL A 509 2.45 -0.21 -17.69
N GLY A 510 3.08 -0.08 -16.53
CA GLY A 510 2.81 -0.91 -15.36
C GLY A 510 3.19 -0.26 -14.04
N LEU A 511 2.67 -0.84 -12.95
CA LEU A 511 2.83 -0.34 -11.58
C LEU A 511 3.57 -1.35 -10.72
N ILE A 512 4.61 -0.92 -10.01
CA ILE A 512 5.21 -1.70 -8.92
C ILE A 512 4.31 -1.56 -7.68
N TYR A 513 3.77 -2.67 -7.18
CA TYR A 513 2.94 -2.68 -5.97
C TYR A 513 3.59 -3.40 -4.79
N LYS A 514 4.58 -4.26 -5.03
CA LYS A 514 5.33 -4.99 -4.00
C LYS A 514 6.78 -5.19 -4.45
N ILE A 515 7.73 -5.13 -3.51
CA ILE A 515 9.15 -5.44 -3.75
C ILE A 515 9.55 -6.48 -2.71
N MET A 516 10.13 -7.60 -3.15
CA MET A 516 10.63 -8.67 -2.27
C MET A 516 12.14 -8.84 -2.50
N ASN A 517 12.90 -9.00 -1.43
CA ASN A 517 14.34 -9.22 -1.50
C ASN A 517 14.67 -10.73 -1.49
N ASP A 518 15.30 -11.23 -2.54
CA ASP A 518 15.68 -12.63 -2.71
C ASP A 518 17.21 -12.80 -2.60
N GLN A 519 17.67 -13.73 -1.77
CA GLN A 519 19.11 -13.94 -1.50
C GLN A 519 19.96 -14.31 -2.73
N HIS A 520 19.34 -14.78 -3.82
CA HIS A 520 20.03 -15.19 -5.05
C HIS A 520 19.72 -14.31 -6.25
N LEU A 521 18.53 -13.69 -6.29
CA LEU A 521 18.06 -12.86 -7.41
C LEU A 521 18.11 -11.35 -7.10
N GLY A 522 18.31 -10.95 -5.84
CA GLY A 522 18.19 -9.57 -5.40
C GLY A 522 16.73 -9.10 -5.35
N ASN A 523 16.48 -7.82 -5.65
CA ASN A 523 15.14 -7.25 -5.61
C ASN A 523 14.27 -7.81 -6.75
N ILE A 524 13.21 -8.53 -6.39
CA ILE A 524 12.11 -8.93 -7.27
C ILE A 524 11.00 -7.88 -7.13
N ASN A 525 10.75 -7.13 -8.19
CA ASN A 525 9.76 -6.05 -8.23
C ASN A 525 8.47 -6.61 -8.83
N TYR A 526 7.42 -6.75 -8.05
CA TYR A 526 6.14 -7.27 -8.51
C TYR A 526 5.37 -6.16 -9.21
N VAL A 527 5.08 -6.39 -10.50
CA VAL A 527 4.49 -5.41 -11.42
C VAL A 527 3.17 -5.91 -11.97
N ARG A 528 2.15 -5.07 -11.89
CA ARG A 528 0.91 -5.19 -12.67
C ARG A 528 1.11 -4.46 -14.00
N ILE A 529 0.91 -5.17 -15.11
CA ILE A 529 0.98 -4.57 -16.45
C ILE A 529 -0.44 -4.17 -16.88
N TYR A 530 -0.65 -2.89 -17.18
CA TYR A 530 -1.95 -2.38 -17.64
C TYR A 530 -2.01 -2.23 -19.17
N GLU A 531 -0.90 -1.87 -19.82
CA GLU A 531 -0.82 -1.68 -21.27
C GLU A 531 0.39 -2.39 -21.90
N GLY A 532 0.26 -2.76 -23.17
CA GLY A 532 1.34 -3.25 -24.03
C GLY A 532 1.88 -4.63 -23.65
N GLN A 533 3.17 -4.85 -23.92
CA GLN A 533 3.92 -6.03 -23.51
C GLN A 533 5.36 -5.65 -23.17
N ILE A 534 6.05 -6.54 -22.45
CA ILE A 534 7.44 -6.35 -22.06
C ILE A 534 8.24 -7.63 -22.28
N ASN A 535 9.42 -7.50 -22.89
CA ASN A 535 10.30 -8.63 -23.21
C ASN A 535 11.55 -8.60 -22.33
N ARG A 536 12.09 -9.79 -22.03
CA ARG A 536 13.34 -9.94 -21.29
C ARG A 536 14.49 -9.25 -22.03
N GLY A 537 15.27 -8.46 -21.29
CA GLY A 537 16.42 -7.73 -21.83
C GLY A 537 16.11 -6.32 -22.35
N GLU A 538 14.83 -5.91 -22.37
CA GLU A 538 14.43 -4.54 -22.70
C GLU A 538 14.84 -3.54 -21.61
N PHE A 539 14.87 -2.27 -21.99
CA PHE A 539 14.99 -1.14 -21.07
C PHE A 539 13.59 -0.58 -20.78
N ILE A 540 13.34 -0.27 -19.51
CA ILE A 540 12.12 0.39 -19.04
C ILE A 540 12.47 1.67 -18.28
N TYR A 541 11.62 2.68 -18.40
CA TYR A 541 11.81 3.99 -17.78
C TYR A 541 10.98 4.08 -16.49
N ASN A 542 11.62 4.51 -15.41
CA ASN A 542 10.96 4.83 -14.14
C ASN A 542 10.69 6.33 -14.07
N ASN A 543 9.41 6.70 -13.97
CA ASN A 543 8.99 8.09 -14.11
C ASN A 543 9.34 8.96 -12.89
N ARG A 544 9.45 8.36 -11.68
CA ARG A 544 9.92 9.07 -10.47
C ARG A 544 11.42 9.34 -10.52
N THR A 545 12.24 8.34 -10.84
CA THR A 545 13.72 8.49 -10.85
C THR A 545 14.25 9.15 -12.12
N LYS A 546 13.43 9.21 -13.18
CA LYS A 546 13.77 9.69 -14.52
C LYS A 546 14.92 8.92 -15.20
N LYS A 547 15.12 7.65 -14.79
CA LYS A 547 16.16 6.75 -15.32
C LYS A 547 15.54 5.62 -16.13
N SER A 548 16.27 5.16 -17.15
CA SER A 548 16.00 3.88 -17.83
C SER A 548 16.84 2.77 -17.18
N GLU A 549 16.18 1.70 -16.73
CA GLU A 549 16.81 0.50 -16.15
C GLU A 549 16.58 -0.72 -17.06
N LYS A 550 17.45 -1.73 -17.01
CA LYS A 550 17.37 -2.93 -17.86
C LYS A 550 16.77 -4.11 -17.11
N ILE A 551 15.82 -4.80 -17.73
CA ILE A 551 15.20 -6.01 -17.17
C ILE A 551 16.07 -7.22 -17.52
N SER A 552 16.69 -7.83 -16.50
CA SER A 552 17.54 -9.01 -16.65
C SER A 552 16.72 -10.30 -16.76
N LYS A 553 15.61 -10.38 -16.00
CA LYS A 553 14.68 -11.52 -15.97
C LYS A 553 13.25 -11.06 -15.67
N ILE A 554 12.29 -11.81 -16.22
CA ILE A 554 10.87 -11.74 -15.89
C ILE A 554 10.52 -13.07 -15.23
N PHE A 555 9.75 -13.04 -14.13
CA PHE A 555 9.24 -14.22 -13.44
C PHE A 555 7.72 -14.20 -13.37
N PHE A 556 7.09 -15.27 -13.84
CA PHE A 556 5.76 -15.65 -13.40
C PHE A 556 5.86 -16.25 -12.00
N ILE A 557 4.96 -15.85 -11.10
CA ILE A 557 5.00 -16.22 -9.69
C ILE A 557 3.68 -16.91 -9.37
N HIS A 558 3.78 -18.14 -8.85
CA HIS A 558 2.65 -19.01 -8.58
C HIS A 558 2.87 -19.68 -7.22
N SER A 559 2.14 -19.23 -6.20
CA SER A 559 2.39 -19.60 -4.81
C SER A 559 3.85 -19.31 -4.43
N SER A 560 4.64 -20.33 -4.06
CA SER A 560 6.06 -20.24 -3.72
C SER A 560 7.01 -20.51 -4.89
N GLU A 561 6.53 -20.92 -6.06
CA GLU A 561 7.36 -21.25 -7.22
C GLU A 561 7.51 -20.07 -8.20
N LYS A 562 8.72 -19.92 -8.74
CA LYS A 562 9.13 -18.84 -9.66
C LYS A 562 9.50 -19.43 -11.02
N TYR A 563 8.75 -19.06 -12.06
CA TYR A 563 8.89 -19.55 -13.42
C TYR A 563 9.45 -18.42 -14.32
N GLU A 564 10.62 -18.61 -14.92
CA GLU A 564 11.27 -17.58 -15.76
C GLU A 564 10.55 -17.45 -17.11
N LEU A 565 10.11 -16.24 -17.46
CA LEU A 565 9.42 -15.93 -18.71
C LEU A 565 10.32 -15.18 -19.70
N GLU A 566 10.00 -15.29 -20.99
CA GLU A 566 10.61 -14.47 -22.06
C GLU A 566 9.89 -13.13 -22.23
N ASN A 567 8.57 -13.09 -22.06
CA ASN A 567 7.74 -11.88 -22.13
C ASN A 567 6.55 -11.92 -21.15
N ALA A 568 5.91 -10.77 -20.95
CA ALA A 568 4.66 -10.61 -20.20
C ALA A 568 3.79 -9.50 -20.84
N LYS A 569 2.48 -9.55 -20.65
CA LYS A 569 1.49 -8.74 -21.39
C LYS A 569 0.59 -7.92 -20.46
N ALA A 570 -0.15 -6.96 -21.00
CA ALA A 570 -1.29 -6.33 -20.34
C ALA A 570 -2.21 -7.38 -19.69
N GLY A 571 -2.59 -7.16 -18.43
CA GLY A 571 -3.35 -8.12 -17.61
C GLY A 571 -2.50 -9.11 -16.80
N ASP A 572 -1.18 -9.20 -17.03
CA ASP A 572 -0.28 -10.01 -16.20
C ASP A 572 0.10 -9.33 -14.88
N ILE A 573 0.49 -10.18 -13.92
CA ILE A 573 1.18 -9.82 -12.69
C ILE A 573 2.48 -10.64 -12.64
N VAL A 574 3.65 -9.98 -12.66
CA VAL A 574 4.97 -10.62 -12.81
C VAL A 574 6.04 -9.97 -11.95
N GLY A 575 7.06 -10.75 -11.55
CA GLY A 575 8.25 -10.24 -10.88
C GLY A 575 9.36 -9.85 -11.86
N LEU A 576 9.77 -8.58 -11.85
CA LEU A 576 10.88 -8.05 -12.66
C LEU A 576 12.17 -7.96 -11.83
N VAL A 577 13.28 -8.43 -12.41
CA VAL A 577 14.62 -8.40 -11.77
C VAL A 577 15.60 -7.65 -12.67
N GLY A 578 16.41 -6.77 -12.07
CA GLY A 578 17.40 -5.90 -12.75
C GLY A 578 17.26 -4.41 -12.40
N LEU A 579 16.11 -4.03 -11.84
CA LEU A 579 15.78 -2.67 -11.37
C LEU A 579 16.49 -2.39 -10.03
N LYS A 580 16.99 -1.17 -9.81
CA LYS A 580 17.84 -0.81 -8.66
C LYS A 580 17.25 0.31 -7.80
N ASP A 581 16.82 1.38 -8.44
CA ASP A 581 16.37 2.63 -7.79
C ASP A 581 14.85 2.68 -7.57
N THR A 582 14.16 1.55 -7.78
CA THR A 582 12.71 1.38 -7.65
C THR A 582 12.21 1.43 -6.20
N GLN A 583 10.97 1.89 -6.06
CA GLN A 583 10.16 1.94 -4.85
C GLN A 583 8.73 1.44 -5.13
N ILE A 584 7.95 1.17 -4.09
CA ILE A 584 6.55 0.76 -4.23
C ILE A 584 5.71 1.98 -4.65
N GLY A 585 4.76 1.77 -5.56
CA GLY A 585 3.98 2.82 -6.20
C GLY A 585 4.63 3.45 -7.44
N ASP A 586 5.86 3.06 -7.80
CA ASP A 586 6.52 3.55 -9.02
C ASP A 586 5.78 3.10 -10.29
N THR A 587 5.56 4.06 -11.20
CA THR A 587 5.07 3.78 -12.55
C THR A 587 6.25 3.54 -13.50
N LEU A 588 6.27 2.34 -14.06
CA LEU A 588 7.21 1.94 -15.12
C LEU A 588 6.54 2.14 -16.49
N SER A 589 7.24 2.78 -17.42
CA SER A 589 6.77 3.00 -18.80
C SER A 589 7.86 2.69 -19.82
N ASN A 590 7.49 2.41 -21.07
CA ASN A 590 8.44 2.30 -22.17
C ASN A 590 9.35 3.55 -22.27
N VAL A 591 10.59 3.40 -22.73
CA VAL A 591 11.57 4.51 -22.85
C VAL A 591 11.04 5.70 -23.66
N PHE A 592 10.19 5.47 -24.66
CA PHE A 592 9.57 6.50 -25.51
C PHE A 592 8.18 6.96 -25.05
N LEU A 593 7.82 6.68 -23.79
CA LEU A 593 6.55 7.05 -23.16
C LEU A 593 6.84 7.66 -21.78
N ARG A 594 6.11 8.71 -21.41
CA ARG A 594 6.06 9.24 -20.05
C ARG A 594 4.65 9.02 -19.51
N ALA A 595 4.54 8.24 -18.46
CA ALA A 595 3.26 7.91 -17.84
C ALA A 595 3.46 7.88 -16.32
N GLU A 596 2.60 8.58 -15.58
CA GLU A 596 2.60 8.51 -14.12
C GLU A 596 1.20 8.25 -13.61
N LEU A 597 1.08 7.16 -12.86
CA LEU A 597 -0.13 6.79 -12.17
C LEU A 597 -0.10 7.40 -10.76
N LYS A 598 -1.28 7.69 -10.20
CA LYS A 598 -1.49 8.21 -8.83
C LYS A 598 -0.60 7.45 -7.84
N ARG A 599 0.08 8.14 -6.93
CA ARG A 599 0.92 7.45 -5.93
C ARG A 599 0.06 6.86 -4.82
N ILE A 600 0.54 5.79 -4.17
CA ILE A 600 -0.08 5.30 -2.93
C ILE A 600 0.19 6.37 -1.86
N LYS A 601 -0.80 6.72 -1.03
CA LYS A 601 -0.57 7.62 0.11
C LYS A 601 0.21 6.84 1.16
N ASP A 602 1.38 7.32 1.56
CA ASP A 602 2.13 6.71 2.66
C ASP A 602 1.29 6.83 3.95
N ILE A 603 1.12 5.71 4.65
CA ILE A 603 0.41 5.67 5.94
C ILE A 603 1.41 6.11 7.02
N PRO A 604 1.09 7.14 7.83
CA PRO A 604 1.98 7.60 8.89
C PRO A 604 2.19 6.51 9.95
N PRO A 605 3.39 6.41 10.54
CA PRO A 605 3.64 5.47 11.62
C PRO A 605 2.92 5.90 12.90
N ILE A 606 2.45 4.91 13.66
CA ILE A 606 1.52 5.06 14.77
C ILE A 606 2.16 4.70 16.13
N ILE A 607 3.07 3.74 16.12
CA ILE A 607 3.85 3.27 17.29
C ILE A 607 5.34 3.31 16.94
N SER A 608 6.18 3.52 17.94
CA SER A 608 7.63 3.40 17.82
C SER A 608 8.23 2.55 18.93
N TYR A 609 9.35 1.88 18.63
CA TYR A 609 10.24 1.21 19.59
C TYR A 609 11.67 1.67 19.36
N TYR A 610 12.49 1.75 20.42
CA TYR A 610 13.94 1.79 20.25
C TYR A 610 14.46 0.37 20.02
N ILE A 611 15.54 0.24 19.26
CA ILE A 611 16.21 -1.05 19.01
C ILE A 611 17.73 -0.93 19.15
N TYR A 612 18.34 -1.99 19.66
CA TYR A 612 19.79 -2.18 19.60
C TYR A 612 20.15 -3.64 19.32
N ASN A 613 21.27 -3.85 18.65
CA ASN A 613 21.86 -5.17 18.47
C ASN A 613 22.57 -5.59 19.77
N LYS A 614 22.40 -6.85 20.19
CA LYS A 614 23.13 -7.43 21.33
C LYS A 614 24.66 -7.32 21.12
N ASN A 615 25.11 -7.37 19.87
CA ASN A 615 26.49 -7.13 19.45
C ASN A 615 26.69 -5.69 18.93
N LYS A 616 27.35 -4.83 19.72
CA LYS A 616 27.62 -3.42 19.31
C LYS A 616 28.41 -3.31 18.00
N ASN A 617 29.31 -4.26 17.73
CA ASN A 617 30.19 -4.26 16.55
C ASN A 617 29.45 -4.54 15.22
N GLU A 618 28.15 -4.83 15.26
CA GLU A 618 27.35 -5.20 14.09
C GLU A 618 26.27 -4.15 13.74
N TYR A 619 26.44 -2.90 14.21
CA TYR A 619 25.54 -1.78 13.94
C TYR A 619 25.33 -1.53 12.43
N GLU A 620 26.39 -1.57 11.63
CA GLU A 620 26.30 -1.42 10.16
C GLU A 620 25.43 -2.51 9.52
N LYS A 621 25.46 -3.75 10.04
CA LYS A 621 24.60 -4.83 9.54
C LYS A 621 23.13 -4.54 9.82
N LEU A 622 22.83 -3.99 11.00
CA LEU A 622 21.47 -3.59 11.39
C LEU A 622 20.94 -2.46 10.50
N ILE A 623 21.72 -1.40 10.27
CA ILE A 623 21.34 -0.31 9.34
C ILE A 623 21.11 -0.85 7.92
N ASN A 624 21.98 -1.74 7.43
CA ASN A 624 21.80 -2.39 6.12
C ASN A 624 20.57 -3.31 6.04
N ALA A 625 20.12 -3.91 7.14
CA ALA A 625 18.86 -4.66 7.21
C ALA A 625 17.65 -3.72 7.18
N LEU A 626 17.68 -2.63 7.97
CA LEU A 626 16.61 -1.62 8.02
C LEU A 626 16.40 -0.91 6.67
N ILE A 627 17.48 -0.60 5.94
CA ILE A 627 17.42 -0.07 4.56
C ILE A 627 16.68 -1.04 3.62
N LYS A 628 16.92 -2.35 3.76
CA LYS A 628 16.25 -3.36 2.93
C LYS A 628 14.77 -3.50 3.28
N ILE A 629 14.43 -3.47 4.57
CA ILE A 629 13.04 -3.56 5.04
C ILE A 629 12.24 -2.31 4.63
N LYS A 630 12.81 -1.09 4.73
CA LYS A 630 12.17 0.15 4.25
C LYS A 630 11.95 0.20 2.73
N LYS A 631 12.64 -0.65 1.94
CA LYS A 631 12.35 -0.83 0.50
C LYS A 631 11.23 -1.83 0.22
N GLU A 632 10.93 -2.72 1.17
CA GLU A 632 9.88 -3.75 1.07
C GLU A 632 8.56 -3.29 1.68
N ASP A 633 8.59 -2.50 2.76
CA ASP A 633 7.44 -1.75 3.23
C ASP A 633 7.72 -0.25 3.42
N HIS A 634 6.80 0.55 2.90
CA HIS A 634 6.83 2.01 2.99
C HIS A 634 6.24 2.54 4.30
N SER A 635 5.35 1.81 4.97
CA SER A 635 4.71 2.25 6.23
C SER A 635 5.56 1.98 7.48
N PHE A 636 6.59 1.15 7.35
CA PHE A 636 7.73 1.11 8.25
C PHE A 636 8.60 2.37 8.13
N PHE A 637 9.13 2.88 9.23
CA PHE A 637 10.11 3.96 9.26
C PHE A 637 11.20 3.66 10.28
N TYR A 638 12.38 4.24 10.11
CA TYR A 638 13.43 4.25 11.13
C TYR A 638 14.18 5.58 11.09
N HIS A 639 14.62 6.04 12.25
CA HIS A 639 15.40 7.28 12.41
C HIS A 639 16.26 7.19 13.68
N ILE A 640 17.25 8.06 13.82
CA ILE A 640 18.00 8.21 15.07
C ILE A 640 17.41 9.41 15.80
N ASN A 641 17.03 9.24 17.06
CA ASN A 641 16.59 10.35 17.90
C ASN A 641 17.80 11.25 18.19
N GLN A 642 17.72 12.55 17.92
CA GLN A 642 18.85 13.46 18.09
C GLN A 642 19.19 13.69 19.58
N ASP A 643 18.19 13.69 20.46
CA ASP A 643 18.36 13.84 21.91
C ASP A 643 19.01 12.59 22.53
N THR A 644 18.32 11.45 22.46
CA THR A 644 18.74 10.23 23.17
C THR A 644 19.80 9.42 22.42
N LYS A 645 19.99 9.70 21.11
CA LYS A 645 20.87 8.97 20.18
C LYS A 645 20.46 7.50 19.95
N ASP A 646 19.26 7.12 20.40
CA ASP A 646 18.66 5.82 20.14
C ASP A 646 18.27 5.67 18.66
N LEU A 647 18.43 4.45 18.14
CA LEU A 647 17.88 4.05 16.86
C LEU A 647 16.41 3.65 17.07
N LEU A 648 15.49 4.50 16.61
CA LEU A 648 14.06 4.28 16.69
C LEU A 648 13.54 3.65 15.39
N ILE A 649 12.67 2.67 15.54
CA ILE A 649 11.83 2.12 14.47
C ILE A 649 10.37 2.46 14.73
N SER A 650 9.60 2.70 13.68
CA SER A 650 8.23 3.18 13.76
C SER A 650 7.35 2.48 12.71
N GLY A 651 6.07 2.25 13.01
CA GLY A 651 5.16 1.52 12.11
C GLY A 651 3.69 1.65 12.49
N VAL A 652 2.81 1.07 11.66
CA VAL A 652 1.34 1.22 11.73
C VAL A 652 0.69 0.52 12.94
N GLY A 653 1.41 -0.39 13.61
CA GLY A 653 0.95 -1.06 14.82
C GLY A 653 1.98 -1.99 15.44
N GLU A 654 1.65 -2.50 16.64
CA GLU A 654 2.54 -3.31 17.46
C GLU A 654 2.90 -4.64 16.78
N LEU A 655 1.91 -5.31 16.17
CA LEU A 655 2.11 -6.60 15.53
C LEU A 655 3.02 -6.45 14.30
N HIS A 656 2.84 -5.37 13.54
CA HIS A 656 3.71 -5.02 12.41
C HIS A 656 5.18 -4.85 12.88
N LEU A 657 5.45 -4.10 13.96
CA LEU A 657 6.82 -3.98 14.48
C LEU A 657 7.37 -5.30 15.01
N GLN A 658 6.57 -6.13 15.69
CA GLN A 658 6.99 -7.47 16.14
C GLN A 658 7.43 -8.36 14.96
N ILE A 659 6.70 -8.32 13.84
CA ILE A 659 7.06 -9.06 12.62
C ILE A 659 8.37 -8.55 12.01
N ILE A 660 8.57 -7.23 11.95
CA ILE A 660 9.82 -6.66 11.44
C ILE A 660 11.02 -7.04 12.32
N ILE A 661 10.87 -7.02 13.64
CA ILE A 661 11.92 -7.46 14.56
C ILE A 661 12.23 -8.95 14.35
N ASN A 662 11.21 -9.81 14.29
CA ASN A 662 11.35 -11.24 14.01
C ASN A 662 12.03 -11.49 12.64
N LYS A 663 11.73 -10.68 11.63
CA LYS A 663 12.40 -10.72 10.32
C LYS A 663 13.87 -10.34 10.39
N ILE A 664 14.25 -9.35 11.21
CA ILE A 664 15.66 -9.00 11.41
C ILE A 664 16.41 -10.12 12.18
N GLU A 665 15.77 -10.74 13.18
CA GLU A 665 16.37 -11.85 13.91
C GLU A 665 16.49 -13.14 13.06
N LYS A 666 15.51 -13.46 12.20
CA LYS A 666 15.52 -14.66 11.34
C LYS A 666 16.23 -14.48 9.99
N ASP A 667 15.81 -13.54 9.16
CA ASP A 667 16.29 -13.44 7.77
C ASP A 667 17.72 -12.86 7.68
N PHE A 668 18.09 -12.01 8.65
CA PHE A 668 19.40 -11.35 8.72
C PHE A 668 20.31 -11.93 9.80
N ASN A 669 19.81 -12.80 10.69
CA ASN A 669 20.55 -13.38 11.82
C ASN A 669 21.17 -12.29 12.73
N ILE A 670 20.44 -11.20 12.98
CA ILE A 670 20.87 -10.07 13.82
C ILE A 670 20.03 -10.08 15.11
N PRO A 671 20.61 -10.43 16.27
CA PRO A 671 19.83 -10.54 17.51
C PRO A 671 19.55 -9.15 18.11
N ILE A 672 18.27 -8.83 18.28
CA ILE A 672 17.79 -7.51 18.73
C ILE A 672 17.39 -7.54 20.22
N ILE A 673 17.52 -6.40 20.89
CA ILE A 673 16.72 -6.03 22.06
C ILE A 673 15.97 -4.74 21.70
N TYR A 674 14.70 -4.66 22.11
CA TYR A 674 13.80 -3.56 21.78
C TYR A 674 12.93 -3.17 22.98
N GLY A 675 12.36 -1.98 22.95
CA GLY A 675 11.42 -1.52 23.98
C GLY A 675 10.75 -0.20 23.64
N LYS A 676 9.93 0.32 24.57
CA LYS A 676 9.32 1.65 24.43
C LYS A 676 10.42 2.73 24.40
N PRO A 677 10.39 3.67 23.44
CA PRO A 677 11.42 4.70 23.30
C PRO A 677 11.49 5.58 24.55
N GLN A 678 12.69 6.06 24.86
CA GLN A 678 12.90 7.02 25.93
C GLN A 678 12.41 8.40 25.51
N ILE A 679 11.94 9.17 26.49
CA ILE A 679 11.46 10.54 26.31
C ILE A 679 12.55 11.46 26.82
N SER A 680 13.01 12.42 26.00
CA SER A 680 13.86 13.48 26.50
C SER A 680 13.00 14.45 27.30
N TYR A 681 12.97 14.24 28.61
CA TYR A 681 12.71 15.33 29.55
C TYR A 681 13.80 16.41 29.37
N LYS A 682 13.48 17.62 29.80
CA LYS A 682 14.40 18.75 29.92
C LYS A 682 14.37 19.26 31.36
N GLU A 683 15.33 20.08 31.78
CA GLU A 683 15.35 20.75 33.09
C GLU A 683 15.08 22.25 32.92
N THR A 684 14.54 22.92 33.93
CA THR A 684 14.49 24.39 33.97
C THR A 684 14.50 24.93 35.40
N PHE A 685 14.88 26.19 35.55
CA PHE A 685 14.83 26.93 36.81
C PHE A 685 13.43 27.50 37.03
N VAL A 686 12.98 27.59 38.28
CA VAL A 686 11.66 28.14 38.63
C VAL A 686 11.74 29.60 39.09
N GLU A 687 12.88 30.00 39.63
CA GLU A 687 13.11 31.27 40.33
C GLU A 687 14.43 31.88 39.86
N SER A 688 14.52 33.22 39.80
CA SER A 688 15.76 33.91 39.44
C SER A 688 16.82 33.79 40.53
N VAL A 689 18.07 33.54 40.16
CA VAL A 689 19.13 33.16 41.11
C VAL A 689 20.52 33.68 40.73
N LYS A 690 21.16 34.38 41.69
CA LYS A 690 22.57 34.79 41.60
C LYS A 690 23.51 33.72 42.18
N ALA A 691 24.50 33.29 41.41
CA ALA A 691 25.46 32.24 41.78
C ALA A 691 26.90 32.59 41.40
N ARG A 692 27.86 31.99 42.10
CA ARG A 692 29.30 32.15 41.88
C ARG A 692 29.92 30.79 41.70
N GLY A 693 30.53 30.56 40.55
CA GLY A 693 31.35 29.38 40.29
C GLY A 693 32.81 29.77 40.34
N LYS A 694 33.57 29.14 41.24
CA LYS A 694 34.99 29.39 41.41
C LYS A 694 35.81 28.11 41.26
N TYR A 695 36.73 28.10 40.31
CA TYR A 695 37.66 27.01 40.08
C TYR A 695 39.07 27.45 40.47
N ILE A 696 39.64 26.79 41.48
CA ILE A 696 41.04 26.95 41.89
C ILE A 696 41.67 25.56 41.90
N LYS A 697 42.77 25.37 41.17
CA LYS A 697 43.58 24.15 41.27
C LYS A 697 45.08 24.47 41.17
N GLN A 698 45.80 24.09 42.22
CA GLN A 698 47.27 24.07 42.25
C GLN A 698 47.71 22.63 42.49
N SER A 699 48.29 22.00 41.46
CA SER A 699 48.75 20.60 41.54
C SER A 699 49.97 20.37 40.66
N GLY A 700 51.16 20.66 41.18
CA GLY A 700 52.47 20.29 40.60
C GLY A 700 52.89 20.98 39.29
N GLY A 701 52.04 21.82 38.68
CA GLY A 701 52.31 22.55 37.44
C GLY A 701 51.70 23.95 37.46
N ARG A 702 51.51 24.56 36.28
CA ARG A 702 50.82 25.86 36.15
C ARG A 702 49.47 25.81 36.88
N GLY A 703 49.18 26.85 37.68
CA GLY A 703 47.91 26.92 38.38
C GLY A 703 46.74 27.12 37.42
N GLN A 704 45.54 26.90 37.94
CA GLN A 704 44.29 27.13 37.23
C GLN A 704 43.37 27.95 38.11
N TYR A 705 43.02 29.16 37.65
CA TYR A 705 42.11 30.09 38.32
C TYR A 705 41.02 30.60 37.37
N GLY A 706 39.76 30.43 37.75
CA GLY A 706 38.60 31.05 37.11
C GLY A 706 37.51 31.33 38.13
N ASP A 707 36.83 32.47 38.01
CA ASP A 707 35.84 32.93 38.99
C ASP A 707 34.78 33.73 38.25
N VAL A 708 33.56 33.19 38.18
CA VAL A 708 32.47 33.73 37.36
C VAL A 708 31.22 33.87 38.22
N HIS A 709 30.63 35.07 38.22
CA HIS A 709 29.35 35.35 38.87
C HIS A 709 28.28 35.44 37.77
N ILE A 710 27.19 34.68 37.94
CA ILE A 710 26.06 34.67 37.01
C ILE A 710 24.76 34.96 37.75
N GLU A 711 23.80 35.47 37.00
CA GLU A 711 22.39 35.52 37.35
C GLU A 711 21.62 34.69 36.32
N ILE A 712 20.81 33.74 36.78
CA ILE A 712 19.95 32.93 35.94
C ILE A 712 18.51 33.38 36.16
N GLU A 713 17.76 33.60 35.08
CA GLU A 713 16.35 33.97 35.09
C GLU A 713 15.56 32.98 34.21
N PRO A 714 14.37 32.52 34.63
CA PRO A 714 13.51 31.70 33.78
C PRO A 714 12.86 32.56 32.68
N MET A 715 12.80 32.05 31.45
CA MET A 715 12.26 32.80 30.31
C MET A 715 10.74 32.99 30.34
N TYR A 716 10.01 32.34 31.24
CA TYR A 716 8.56 32.54 31.38
C TYR A 716 8.20 33.99 31.75
N ASN A 717 9.06 34.67 32.53
CA ASN A 717 8.90 36.07 32.91
C ASN A 717 9.10 37.07 31.74
N TYR A 718 9.59 36.62 30.58
CA TYR A 718 9.85 37.51 29.44
C TYR A 718 8.62 37.75 28.56
N ASN A 719 7.63 36.85 28.58
CA ASN A 719 6.40 37.01 27.81
C ASN A 719 5.47 38.07 28.43
N GLU A 720 5.28 38.04 29.75
CA GLU A 720 4.33 38.92 30.46
C GLU A 720 4.68 40.41 30.30
N GLN A 721 5.96 40.75 30.02
CA GLN A 721 6.41 42.13 29.81
C GLN A 721 6.15 42.67 28.39
N GLU A 722 6.04 41.80 27.37
CA GLU A 722 5.64 42.21 26.02
C GLU A 722 4.11 42.36 25.90
N ASP A 723 3.34 41.63 26.72
CA ASP A 723 1.89 41.79 26.81
C ASP A 723 1.49 43.08 27.58
N GLU A 724 2.14 43.42 28.70
CA GLU A 724 1.79 44.60 29.53
C GLU A 724 2.04 45.96 28.85
N GLU A 725 3.05 46.09 27.97
CA GLU A 725 3.26 47.32 27.19
C GLU A 725 2.24 47.48 26.03
N GLY A 726 1.51 46.41 25.68
CA GLY A 726 0.49 46.42 24.62
C GLY A 726 -0.88 46.96 25.03
N GLU A 727 -1.28 46.86 26.32
CA GLU A 727 -2.66 47.15 26.74
C GLU A 727 -2.98 48.65 27.00
N GLN A 728 -2.00 49.56 26.99
CA GLN A 728 -2.24 50.97 27.33
C GLN A 728 -2.67 51.88 26.17
N THR A 729 -2.75 51.38 24.92
CA THR A 729 -3.20 52.18 23.77
C THR A 729 -4.18 51.44 22.85
N ASP A 730 -5.38 51.11 23.35
CA ASP A 730 -6.55 50.91 22.47
C ASP A 730 -7.90 51.13 23.22
N GLN A 731 -8.22 52.40 23.48
CA GLN A 731 -9.59 52.84 23.81
C GLN A 731 -9.99 54.08 23.00
N GLU A 732 -10.19 53.93 21.68
CA GLU A 732 -11.35 54.55 21.00
C GLU A 732 -11.57 54.07 19.54
N GLN A 733 -12.85 53.88 19.18
CA GLN A 733 -13.43 53.95 17.83
C GLN A 733 -13.09 52.87 16.75
N ASN A 734 -13.96 51.85 16.70
CA ASN A 734 -14.69 51.37 15.51
C ASN A 734 -14.01 51.40 14.11
N GLY A 735 -13.64 50.22 13.57
CA GLY A 735 -13.32 50.04 12.15
C GLY A 735 -13.30 48.55 11.74
N VAL A 736 -13.72 48.23 10.51
CA VAL A 736 -13.84 46.86 10.00
C VAL A 736 -12.86 46.60 8.83
N ASP A 737 -12.39 45.35 8.73
CA ASP A 737 -11.58 44.73 7.66
C ASP A 737 -10.06 45.03 7.54
N GLU A 738 -9.37 44.11 6.85
CA GLU A 738 -7.96 44.11 6.40
C GLU A 738 -6.79 43.96 7.42
N LYS A 739 -6.76 42.89 8.25
CA LYS A 739 -5.53 42.46 8.99
C LYS A 739 -5.21 40.94 8.95
N GLU A 740 -5.02 40.36 7.77
CA GLU A 740 -4.42 38.98 7.60
C GLU A 740 -3.24 38.92 6.60
N LYS A 741 -2.59 40.04 6.28
CA LYS A 741 -1.51 40.10 5.25
C LYS A 741 -0.27 40.92 5.62
N LYS A 742 0.04 41.12 6.91
CA LYS A 742 1.19 41.95 7.34
C LYS A 742 2.17 41.33 8.35
N GLU A 743 2.03 40.07 8.76
CA GLU A 743 2.95 39.41 9.73
C GLU A 743 4.27 38.87 9.13
N GLN A 744 4.62 39.22 7.89
CA GLN A 744 5.86 38.75 7.24
C GLN A 744 6.73 39.89 6.70
N LYS A 745 6.70 41.08 7.33
CA LYS A 745 7.47 42.23 6.83
C LYS A 745 7.99 43.27 7.84
N TYR A 746 8.10 42.93 9.12
CA TYR A 746 8.76 43.77 10.14
C TYR A 746 9.80 42.98 10.94
N ILE A 747 10.99 42.79 10.35
CA ILE A 747 12.23 42.37 11.04
C ILE A 747 13.43 43.25 10.61
N GLU A 748 13.33 44.01 9.50
CA GLU A 748 14.41 44.87 8.97
C GLU A 748 14.02 46.36 8.96
N GLN A 749 13.98 47.00 10.14
CA GLN A 749 14.32 48.41 10.34
C GLN A 749 14.13 48.81 11.82
N ASP A 750 15.22 48.74 12.59
CA ASP A 750 15.69 49.82 13.48
C ASP A 750 16.98 49.35 14.19
N ILE A 751 18.12 49.66 13.59
CA ILE A 751 19.46 49.48 14.19
C ILE A 751 20.07 50.86 14.32
N ASP A 752 20.01 51.42 15.53
CA ASP A 752 20.57 52.74 15.80
C ASP A 752 22.10 52.67 15.92
N ASN A 753 22.79 53.70 15.44
CA ASN A 753 24.22 53.63 15.17
C ASN A 753 25.04 54.10 16.38
N ASN A 754 25.47 53.18 17.26
CA ASN A 754 26.84 53.12 17.83
C ASN A 754 27.00 52.10 18.99
N SER A 755 27.36 50.85 18.69
CA SER A 755 28.28 50.03 19.52
C SER A 755 28.78 48.80 18.73
N MET A 756 29.81 48.10 19.21
CA MET A 756 30.48 47.04 18.44
C MET A 756 29.69 45.73 18.37
N ASN A 757 29.56 45.17 17.17
CA ASN A 757 28.96 43.86 16.89
C ASN A 757 29.56 42.72 17.74
N ILE A 758 28.71 41.99 18.46
CA ILE A 758 28.92 40.58 18.80
C ILE A 758 27.61 39.83 18.50
N ASN A 759 27.64 38.86 17.59
CA ASN A 759 26.47 38.04 17.26
C ASN A 759 26.20 37.01 18.38
N THR A 760 25.05 37.10 19.05
CA THR A 760 24.63 36.16 20.11
C THR A 760 23.20 35.63 19.91
N SER A 761 22.84 35.30 18.67
CA SER A 761 21.49 34.88 18.26
C SER A 761 21.42 33.50 17.56
N GLU A 762 22.37 32.59 17.84
CA GLU A 762 22.20 31.17 17.47
C GLU A 762 21.29 30.45 18.48
N VAL A 763 19.99 30.39 18.16
CA VAL A 763 18.96 29.77 19.00
C VAL A 763 19.07 28.24 18.95
N ASN A 764 19.87 27.67 19.85
CA ASN A 764 19.80 26.27 20.24
C ASN A 764 19.33 26.17 21.70
N ASN A 765 18.35 25.31 21.96
CA ASN A 765 17.85 24.91 23.30
C ASN A 765 17.23 26.03 24.18
N ASN A 766 16.81 27.18 23.61
CA ASN A 766 16.22 28.29 24.37
C ASN A 766 17.08 28.72 25.58
N ILE A 767 18.37 28.97 25.33
CA ILE A 767 19.32 29.51 26.32
C ILE A 767 19.85 30.83 25.79
N ILE A 768 19.44 31.95 26.39
CA ILE A 768 20.00 33.27 26.10
C ILE A 768 21.16 33.51 27.07
N ILE A 769 22.32 33.94 26.58
CA ILE A 769 23.45 34.33 27.43
C ILE A 769 23.76 35.81 27.16
N LYS A 770 23.72 36.63 28.22
CA LYS A 770 24.01 38.07 28.18
C LYS A 770 25.31 38.36 28.95
N ASN A 771 26.09 39.32 28.48
CA ASN A 771 27.28 39.82 29.18
C ASN A 771 27.00 41.24 29.68
N GLU A 772 27.07 41.44 31.00
CA GLU A 772 26.75 42.71 31.66
C GLU A 772 27.94 43.23 32.49
N ILE A 773 29.15 42.66 32.31
CA ILE A 773 30.38 43.12 32.97
C ILE A 773 30.81 44.49 32.42
N THR A 774 30.60 45.54 33.22
CA THR A 774 30.90 46.94 32.86
C THR A 774 32.37 47.34 32.99
N CYS A 775 33.13 46.69 33.87
CA CYS A 775 34.46 47.17 34.32
C CYS A 775 35.64 46.28 33.91
N GLY A 776 35.48 45.40 32.92
CA GLY A 776 36.58 44.56 32.41
C GLY A 776 37.13 43.51 33.40
N ALA A 777 36.31 43.11 34.39
CA ALA A 777 36.69 42.19 35.47
C ALA A 777 37.13 40.78 34.99
N ILE A 778 36.78 40.42 33.76
CA ILE A 778 37.28 39.26 33.02
C ILE A 778 37.77 39.76 31.64
N PRO A 779 38.99 39.41 31.19
CA PRO A 779 39.46 39.69 29.83
C PRO A 779 38.58 39.04 28.74
N SER A 780 38.36 39.75 27.64
CA SER A 780 37.52 39.32 26.50
C SER A 780 37.83 37.91 25.99
N VAL A 781 39.11 37.53 25.97
CA VAL A 781 39.63 36.22 25.53
C VAL A 781 38.98 35.02 26.24
N TYR A 782 38.49 35.18 27.47
CA TYR A 782 37.91 34.07 28.22
C TYR A 782 36.40 33.89 28.05
N PHE A 783 35.68 34.82 27.39
CA PHE A 783 34.22 34.74 27.30
C PHE A 783 33.74 33.55 26.47
N ASP A 784 34.41 33.21 25.36
CA ASP A 784 34.06 32.02 24.57
C ASP A 784 34.17 30.72 25.39
N ALA A 785 35.15 30.65 26.30
CA ALA A 785 35.31 29.54 27.23
C ALA A 785 34.20 29.51 28.30
N ILE A 786 33.75 30.68 28.79
CA ILE A 786 32.61 30.82 29.71
C ILE A 786 31.31 30.41 29.02
N TYR A 787 31.02 30.93 27.82
CA TYR A 787 29.85 30.57 27.01
C TYR A 787 29.81 29.07 26.71
N THR A 788 30.96 28.48 26.38
CA THR A 788 31.08 27.02 26.17
C THR A 788 30.84 26.25 27.47
N GLY A 789 31.35 26.73 28.62
CA GLY A 789 31.13 26.10 29.93
C GLY A 789 29.67 26.14 30.39
N ILE A 790 28.96 27.25 30.16
CA ILE A 790 27.52 27.36 30.39
C ILE A 790 26.77 26.36 29.51
N ARG A 791 26.98 26.41 28.17
CA ARG A 791 26.29 25.56 27.21
C ARG A 791 26.52 24.07 27.45
N GLU A 792 27.75 23.65 27.73
CA GLU A 792 28.04 22.25 28.06
C GLU A 792 27.35 21.81 29.36
N GLN A 793 27.36 22.65 30.41
CA GLN A 793 26.72 22.29 31.67
C GLN A 793 25.18 22.25 31.56
N CYS A 794 24.57 23.17 30.81
CA CYS A 794 23.15 23.11 30.51
C CYS A 794 22.80 21.86 29.69
N ASN A 795 23.56 21.55 28.64
CA ASN A 795 23.33 20.35 27.82
C ASN A 795 23.55 19.02 28.57
N MET A 796 24.38 19.00 29.62
CA MET A 796 24.55 17.83 30.49
C MET A 796 23.42 17.64 31.52
N GLY A 797 22.56 18.64 31.73
CA GLY A 797 21.63 18.68 32.86
C GLY A 797 22.33 18.89 34.21
N ILE A 798 21.56 18.99 35.29
CA ILE A 798 22.08 19.30 36.63
C ILE A 798 21.59 18.32 37.70
N LEU A 799 20.30 18.00 37.73
CA LEU A 799 19.72 17.07 38.72
C LEU A 799 19.42 15.68 38.13
N PHE A 800 18.89 15.63 36.91
CA PHE A 800 18.37 14.41 36.28
C PHE A 800 19.14 14.07 34.98
N ASN A 801 20.29 14.71 34.76
CA ASN A 801 21.08 14.67 33.53
C ASN A 801 20.26 14.98 32.27
N SER A 802 19.22 15.82 32.40
CA SER A 802 18.32 16.22 31.32
C SER A 802 18.62 17.66 30.90
N PRO A 803 18.74 17.99 29.58
CA PRO A 803 19.22 19.30 29.15
C PRO A 803 18.41 20.47 29.72
N VAL A 804 19.08 21.49 30.26
CA VAL A 804 18.46 22.69 30.82
C VAL A 804 18.05 23.64 29.68
N ILE A 805 16.81 24.14 29.70
CA ILE A 805 16.25 25.05 28.69
C ILE A 805 15.42 26.18 29.31
N ASN A 806 14.97 27.12 28.46
CA ASN A 806 14.10 28.25 28.81
C ASN A 806 14.70 29.15 29.91
N ILE A 807 15.98 29.51 29.77
CA ILE A 807 16.68 30.36 30.73
C ILE A 807 17.48 31.48 30.05
N VAL A 808 17.54 32.63 30.72
CA VAL A 808 18.49 33.70 30.46
C VAL A 808 19.62 33.59 31.50
N VAL A 809 20.87 33.64 31.06
CA VAL A 809 22.06 33.64 31.93
C VAL A 809 22.82 34.95 31.71
N ARG A 810 22.77 35.85 32.68
CA ARG A 810 23.53 37.11 32.69
C ARG A 810 24.86 36.88 33.40
N ILE A 811 25.96 37.22 32.74
CA ILE A 811 27.30 37.25 33.36
C ILE A 811 27.47 38.65 33.96
N VAL A 812 27.44 38.74 35.29
CA VAL A 812 27.32 40.01 36.02
C VAL A 812 28.64 40.50 36.61
N ASP A 813 29.54 39.58 36.98
CA ASP A 813 30.83 39.88 37.65
C ASP A 813 31.79 38.67 37.57
N GLY A 814 33.04 38.83 37.97
CA GLY A 814 34.02 37.74 38.07
C GLY A 814 35.42 38.21 38.45
N SER A 815 36.40 37.30 38.43
CA SER A 815 37.80 37.68 38.58
C SER A 815 38.75 36.74 37.86
N PHE A 816 39.93 37.25 37.49
CA PHE A 816 41.03 36.49 36.89
C PHE A 816 42.32 36.67 37.69
N HIS A 817 43.25 35.72 37.58
CA HIS A 817 44.62 35.86 38.09
C HIS A 817 45.59 35.93 36.90
N PRO A 818 46.43 36.98 36.76
CA PRO A 818 47.24 37.20 35.56
C PRO A 818 48.20 36.06 35.17
N VAL A 819 48.56 35.18 36.10
CA VAL A 819 49.51 34.07 35.88
C VAL A 819 48.83 32.69 35.79
N ASP A 820 47.70 32.50 36.50
CA ASP A 820 47.04 31.19 36.64
C ASP A 820 45.69 31.09 35.90
N SER A 821 45.15 32.20 35.38
CA SER A 821 43.92 32.15 34.59
C SER A 821 44.15 31.62 33.19
N ASN A 822 43.21 30.78 32.76
CA ASN A 822 43.20 30.14 31.45
C ASN A 822 41.75 29.75 31.09
N GLU A 823 41.50 29.55 29.80
CA GLU A 823 40.19 29.20 29.24
C GLU A 823 39.56 27.98 29.94
N HIS A 824 40.34 26.92 30.18
CA HIS A 824 39.84 25.71 30.85
C HIS A 824 39.36 25.98 32.29
N ALA A 825 40.08 26.81 33.04
CA ALA A 825 39.68 27.22 34.38
C ALA A 825 38.38 28.04 34.37
N PHE A 826 38.23 28.98 33.43
CA PHE A 826 37.00 29.77 33.26
C PHE A 826 35.81 28.93 32.79
N LYS A 827 36.03 27.99 31.88
CA LYS A 827 35.03 27.02 31.42
C LYS A 827 34.49 26.17 32.56
N LEU A 828 35.37 25.65 33.42
CA LEU A 828 34.97 24.89 34.61
C LEU A 828 34.32 25.77 35.69
N ALA A 829 34.79 27.00 35.89
CA ALA A 829 34.18 27.96 36.79
C ALA A 829 32.73 28.29 36.37
N ALA A 830 32.49 28.52 35.08
CA ALA A 830 31.15 28.77 34.53
C ALA A 830 30.20 27.57 34.75
N GLY A 831 30.65 26.34 34.48
CA GLY A 831 29.86 25.13 34.76
C GLY A 831 29.61 24.89 36.27
N LEU A 832 30.53 25.31 37.14
CA LEU A 832 30.30 25.32 38.60
C LEU A 832 29.28 26.38 39.00
N ALA A 833 29.25 27.55 38.36
CA ALA A 833 28.30 28.61 38.68
C ALA A 833 26.84 28.15 38.46
N ILE A 834 26.59 27.47 37.33
CA ILE A 834 25.30 26.84 37.02
C ILE A 834 24.91 25.79 38.08
N LYS A 835 25.86 25.01 38.60
CA LYS A 835 25.63 24.02 39.67
C LYS A 835 25.40 24.63 41.05
N GLU A 836 26.05 25.75 41.37
CA GLU A 836 25.79 26.47 42.63
C GLU A 836 24.46 27.24 42.59
N ALA A 837 24.00 27.67 41.41
CA ALA A 837 22.63 28.19 41.24
C ALA A 837 21.59 27.11 41.57
N ALA A 838 21.74 25.92 40.98
CA ALA A 838 20.84 24.77 41.16
C ALA A 838 20.74 24.23 42.60
N LYS A 839 21.66 24.61 43.49
CA LYS A 839 21.60 24.28 44.93
C LYS A 839 20.82 25.30 45.75
N LYS A 840 20.58 26.50 45.20
CA LYS A 840 19.92 27.62 45.89
C LYS A 840 18.43 27.71 45.60
N THR A 841 18.01 27.30 44.41
CA THR A 841 16.62 27.34 43.95
C THR A 841 16.10 25.95 43.58
N SER A 842 14.77 25.82 43.46
CA SER A 842 14.20 24.62 42.86
C SER A 842 14.46 24.56 41.34
N ILE A 843 14.83 23.38 40.85
CA ILE A 843 14.81 23.00 39.44
C ILE A 843 13.68 22.00 39.25
N ARG A 844 12.97 22.12 38.13
CA ARG A 844 11.91 21.18 37.75
C ARG A 844 12.23 20.49 36.44
N LEU A 845 11.63 19.31 36.26
CA LEU A 845 11.59 18.62 34.98
C LEU A 845 10.50 19.23 34.10
N LEU A 846 10.79 19.28 32.81
CA LEU A 846 9.85 19.59 31.75
C LEU A 846 9.52 18.31 30.98
N GLU A 847 8.23 18.01 30.81
CA GLU A 847 7.76 16.91 29.96
C GLU A 847 7.19 17.44 28.63
N PRO A 848 7.50 16.80 27.49
CA PRO A 848 6.97 17.23 26.19
C PRO A 848 5.48 16.89 26.07
N ILE A 849 4.67 17.87 25.68
CA ILE A 849 3.24 17.71 25.40
C ILE A 849 2.98 17.66 23.90
N MET A 850 2.17 16.70 23.50
CA MET A 850 1.76 16.48 22.11
C MET A 850 0.40 17.09 21.85
N ASN A 851 0.24 17.72 20.68
CA ASN A 851 -1.08 17.98 20.10
C ASN A 851 -1.59 16.70 19.42
N LEU A 852 -2.74 16.23 19.87
CA LEU A 852 -3.47 15.08 19.37
C LEU A 852 -4.70 15.55 18.60
N ASN A 853 -5.00 14.88 17.49
CA ASN A 853 -6.29 14.99 16.83
C ASN A 853 -6.92 13.59 16.71
N VAL A 854 -8.08 13.40 17.36
CA VAL A 854 -8.69 12.08 17.60
C VAL A 854 -10.10 12.04 16.99
N THR A 855 -10.20 11.55 15.75
CA THR A 855 -11.47 11.34 15.05
C THR A 855 -12.13 10.03 15.49
N VAL A 856 -13.33 10.09 16.08
CA VAL A 856 -14.03 8.91 16.66
C VAL A 856 -15.51 8.90 16.33
N PRO A 857 -16.16 7.72 16.23
CA PRO A 857 -17.62 7.64 16.14
C PRO A 857 -18.30 8.23 17.36
N THR A 858 -19.44 8.90 17.17
CA THR A 858 -20.23 9.55 18.23
C THR A 858 -20.60 8.56 19.37
N GLU A 859 -20.81 7.28 19.05
CA GLU A 859 -21.06 6.17 19.99
C GLU A 859 -19.95 5.93 21.04
N TYR A 860 -18.69 6.35 20.79
CA TYR A 860 -17.56 6.14 21.71
C TYR A 860 -16.97 7.43 22.30
N LEU A 861 -17.57 8.58 22.01
CA LEU A 861 -17.05 9.90 22.39
C LEU A 861 -16.76 10.02 23.90
N GLY A 862 -17.69 9.60 24.74
CA GLY A 862 -17.56 9.67 26.20
C GLY A 862 -16.43 8.80 26.78
N ASP A 863 -16.26 7.58 26.28
CA ASP A 863 -15.19 6.68 26.73
C ASP A 863 -13.79 7.19 26.34
N VAL A 864 -13.67 7.75 25.13
CA VAL A 864 -12.43 8.33 24.60
C VAL A 864 -12.05 9.59 25.37
N ILE A 865 -13.00 10.48 25.66
CA ILE A 865 -12.81 11.63 26.55
C ILE A 865 -12.36 11.17 27.95
N SER A 866 -13.00 10.14 28.51
CA SER A 866 -12.63 9.59 29.81
C SER A 866 -11.19 9.06 29.84
N ASP A 867 -10.73 8.39 28.79
CA ASP A 867 -9.35 7.88 28.70
C ASP A 867 -8.31 8.97 28.44
N LEU A 868 -8.62 10.00 27.63
CA LEU A 868 -7.76 11.18 27.48
C LEU A 868 -7.55 11.89 28.82
N VAL A 869 -8.62 12.11 29.60
CA VAL A 869 -8.53 12.74 30.94
C VAL A 869 -7.71 11.87 31.91
N LYS A 870 -7.92 10.54 31.95
CA LYS A 870 -7.09 9.60 32.74
C LYS A 870 -5.60 9.67 32.35
N LYS A 871 -5.29 9.94 31.08
CA LYS A 871 -3.93 10.13 30.55
C LYS A 871 -3.38 11.56 30.75
N ARG A 872 -3.99 12.38 31.61
CA ARG A 872 -3.64 13.80 31.87
C ARG A 872 -3.81 14.71 30.64
N GLY A 873 -4.64 14.30 29.68
CA GLY A 873 -4.98 15.09 28.50
C GLY A 873 -5.98 16.21 28.80
N LYS A 874 -5.70 17.41 28.30
CA LYS A 874 -6.62 18.56 28.26
C LYS A 874 -7.23 18.65 26.86
N ILE A 875 -8.55 18.54 26.77
CA ILE A 875 -9.26 18.79 25.51
C ILE A 875 -9.17 20.30 25.19
N GLN A 876 -9.14 20.65 23.90
CA GLN A 876 -9.07 22.02 23.40
C GLN A 876 -10.33 22.35 22.60
N HIS A 877 -10.73 21.43 21.72
CA HIS A 877 -11.88 21.58 20.84
C HIS A 877 -12.48 20.20 20.56
N ILE A 878 -13.79 20.14 20.33
CA ILE A 878 -14.47 18.99 19.73
C ILE A 878 -15.25 19.56 18.56
N ASP A 879 -14.95 19.12 17.34
CA ASP A 879 -15.76 19.49 16.18
C ASP A 879 -17.06 18.68 16.17
N GLU A 880 -18.17 19.39 15.96
CA GLU A 880 -19.52 18.84 15.89
C GLU A 880 -20.04 18.72 14.44
N SER A 881 -19.26 19.10 13.43
CA SER A 881 -19.68 19.22 12.02
C SER A 881 -20.27 17.97 11.35
N ASP A 882 -19.81 16.76 11.72
CA ASP A 882 -20.39 15.48 11.28
C ASP A 882 -21.27 14.86 12.40
N GLU A 883 -22.38 14.24 12.01
CA GLU A 883 -23.32 13.57 12.90
C GLU A 883 -22.76 12.22 13.39
N PHE A 884 -22.01 11.52 12.54
CA PHE A 884 -21.60 10.13 12.78
C PHE A 884 -20.19 9.99 13.37
N THR A 885 -19.29 10.92 13.07
CA THR A 885 -17.96 11.03 13.66
C THR A 885 -17.71 12.43 14.22
N LYS A 886 -16.94 12.51 15.30
CA LYS A 886 -16.55 13.74 15.99
C LYS A 886 -15.03 13.82 16.08
N GLU A 887 -14.47 15.01 15.98
CA GLU A 887 -13.03 15.23 15.93
C GLU A 887 -12.53 15.97 17.17
N ILE A 888 -11.72 15.30 18.00
CA ILE A 888 -11.28 15.80 19.30
C ILE A 888 -9.84 16.32 19.21
N THR A 889 -9.65 17.63 19.29
CA THR A 889 -8.34 18.26 19.46
C THR A 889 -7.99 18.29 20.95
N ALA A 890 -6.87 17.66 21.33
CA ALA A 890 -6.42 17.59 22.72
C ALA A 890 -4.91 17.78 22.86
N ARG A 891 -4.48 18.22 24.05
CA ARG A 891 -3.07 18.32 24.45
C ARG A 891 -2.79 17.31 25.57
N ALA A 892 -1.84 16.40 25.38
CA ALA A 892 -1.50 15.39 26.39
C ALA A 892 0.01 15.14 26.52
N PRO A 893 0.53 14.82 27.71
CA PRO A 893 1.93 14.46 27.89
C PRO A 893 2.35 13.26 27.05
N MET A 894 3.46 13.36 26.32
CA MET A 894 3.98 12.30 25.45
C MET A 894 4.10 10.95 26.19
N ALA A 895 4.46 10.98 27.48
CA ALA A 895 4.60 9.79 28.33
C ALA A 895 3.33 8.94 28.48
N SER A 896 2.13 9.54 28.47
CA SER A 896 0.86 8.81 28.59
C SER A 896 0.24 8.42 27.25
N VAL A 897 0.67 9.05 26.14
CA VAL A 897 0.07 8.90 24.82
C VAL A 897 0.97 8.31 23.73
N LEU A 898 2.24 8.00 24.02
CA LEU A 898 3.18 7.37 23.06
C LEU A 898 2.74 5.97 22.54
N SER A 899 1.75 5.35 23.18
CA SER A 899 1.10 4.12 22.69
C SER A 899 -0.43 4.27 22.56
N TYR A 900 -0.95 5.50 22.51
CA TYR A 900 -2.37 5.81 22.67
C TYR A 900 -3.27 5.07 21.67
N VAL A 901 -2.82 4.92 20.42
CA VAL A 901 -3.63 4.30 19.37
C VAL A 901 -3.96 2.83 19.67
N SER A 902 -3.11 2.12 20.40
CA SER A 902 -3.42 0.76 20.87
C SER A 902 -4.54 0.74 21.91
N ASP A 903 -4.72 1.82 22.70
CA ASP A 903 -5.79 1.94 23.69
C ASP A 903 -7.08 2.49 23.03
N LEU A 904 -6.95 3.54 22.20
CA LEU A 904 -8.03 4.08 21.39
C LEU A 904 -8.70 3.01 20.51
N ARG A 905 -7.93 2.13 19.88
CA ARG A 905 -8.47 1.01 19.08
C ARG A 905 -9.24 0.00 19.95
N LYS A 906 -8.86 -0.24 21.22
CA LYS A 906 -9.63 -1.12 22.12
C LYS A 906 -10.98 -0.48 22.48
N ILE A 907 -10.96 0.80 22.86
CA ILE A 907 -12.15 1.57 23.24
C ILE A 907 -13.14 1.64 22.06
N THR A 908 -12.67 2.09 20.90
CA THR A 908 -13.51 2.36 19.72
C THR A 908 -13.76 1.14 18.82
N LYS A 909 -13.42 -0.08 19.29
CA LYS A 909 -13.40 -1.32 18.50
C LYS A 909 -12.70 -1.18 17.14
N GLY A 910 -11.65 -0.36 17.08
CA GLY A 910 -10.85 -0.08 15.88
C GLY A 910 -11.43 0.97 14.92
N ARG A 911 -12.57 1.62 15.22
CA ARG A 911 -13.12 2.71 14.38
C ARG A 911 -12.40 4.05 14.57
N GLY A 912 -11.84 4.31 15.75
CA GLY A 912 -11.18 5.56 16.10
C GLY A 912 -9.81 5.73 15.44
N LYS A 913 -9.53 6.94 14.97
CA LYS A 913 -8.24 7.38 14.45
C LYS A 913 -7.60 8.39 15.41
N ASN A 914 -6.27 8.46 15.35
CA ASN A 914 -5.50 9.51 16.01
C ASN A 914 -4.37 9.94 15.07
N GLU A 915 -4.31 11.23 14.78
CA GLU A 915 -3.21 11.86 14.08
C GLU A 915 -2.45 12.74 15.08
N TYR A 916 -1.17 12.46 15.29
CA TYR A 916 -0.29 13.30 16.10
C TYR A 916 0.10 14.51 15.23
N ILE A 917 -0.31 15.72 15.62
CA ILE A 917 -0.06 16.93 14.81
C ILE A 917 1.41 17.35 14.95
N ASN A 918 1.83 17.70 16.17
CA ASN A 918 3.16 18.18 16.52
C ASN A 918 3.39 18.07 18.03
N ILE A 919 4.64 18.21 18.48
CA ILE A 919 4.94 18.63 19.86
C ILE A 919 4.56 20.11 19.94
N SER A 920 3.78 20.52 20.94
CA SER A 920 3.41 21.93 21.11
C SER A 920 4.34 22.66 22.06
N HIS A 921 4.38 22.23 23.32
CA HIS A 921 5.21 22.88 24.35
C HIS A 921 5.78 21.85 25.33
N LEU A 922 6.80 22.28 26.07
CA LEU A 922 7.39 21.57 27.19
C LEU A 922 6.79 22.11 28.48
N PHE A 923 6.02 21.29 29.21
CA PHE A 923 5.30 21.69 30.41
C PHE A 923 6.07 21.32 31.68
N ILE A 924 6.00 22.21 32.67
CA ILE A 924 6.53 22.00 34.02
C ILE A 924 5.78 20.87 34.73
N TYR A 925 6.55 19.95 35.33
CA TYR A 925 6.07 18.87 36.20
C TYR A 925 5.97 19.30 37.67
#